data_AF-A0A5B2USH7-F1
#
_entry.id   AF-A0A5B2USH7-F1
#
_cell.length_a   1.000
_cell.length_b   1.000
_cell.length_c   1.000
_cell.angle_alpha   90.00
_cell.angle_beta   90.00
_cell.angle_gamma   90.00
#
_symmetry.space_group_name_H-M   'P 1'
#
loop_
_entity.id
_entity.type
_entity.pdbx_description
1 polymer ?
#
loop_
_entity_poly.entity_id
_entity_poly.type
_entity_poly.pdbx_seq_one_letter_code
_entity_poly.pdbx_strand_id
1 'polypeptide(L)'
;MRAFWLVSIISSDRNSWESEMIRQSANMKLAHFNVRFADGTDYTDALYANGHHQLEIVVEVIKEVVGRFNTWGNVPLTDSERASVEIVPVPTASDESKAVGWICDTEKNKYDPGLWNRTGEDLSERVPRSVVADPRIEIVKRYIRVEENASLEPMQFMATIILDGENVTNSYSEWPTDFQSSVFVAPVLPPELLSTELTETVDYNAFNVVNKLDVDVYYWSGVNGLRFVDNYGLIEPLFVPNEGLMFQTSYGFSGIFKGGVFKNPAALYWYLDTVHQQLPDIEPGSNPVIRRINASIMCAAKLTTTIPELPHLDSKSNWRLRDNFGTLHIFKIVPYESGNRLSIVPVPLKRKVHFFRITLPNGQDSTNALYANSRHQCKVSIEVVVERETVDGGWEAVPLTPEEKASVTVTAYSADVNQPLPLGWACDTNKNIYEIGLWERSAEPAGEQGPQRHADSPASIEVIDRYMRLLAGSSVESRRFMAKIVVGGKVYTTNFKDGSSDFNSWLHISPQRPYRVKVADLRQTRDDPFWDGVWKIDIDVYYWLPPSGLRFVSQSGLDAPLQVSHEGDYFHTSFCQRSGRVYRKVGVVVSKNIPGLRLRYNDIHRDAPGHWDNPYIEFNRVNTIMRAVWFSTERPISQGNAGTPWRLIDNYGCEHSFVIREDWNTILLADYEN
;
A
#
# COMPACT_ATOMS: atom_id res chain seq x y z
N MET A 1 -45.24 -37.79 -58.04
CA MET A 1 -46.52 -38.17 -57.40
C MET A 1 -46.60 -37.41 -56.07
N ARG A 2 -47.76 -36.88 -55.64
CA ARG A 2 -47.89 -35.94 -54.49
C ARG A 2 -48.28 -36.65 -53.18
N ALA A 3 -47.69 -36.25 -52.05
CA ALA A 3 -48.26 -36.02 -50.68
C ALA A 3 -47.07 -35.81 -49.70
N PHE A 4 -46.90 -34.74 -48.90
CA PHE A 4 -47.69 -34.19 -47.77
C PHE A 4 -47.81 -35.16 -46.57
N TRP A 5 -47.55 -34.81 -45.29
CA TRP A 5 -47.46 -33.51 -44.58
C TRP A 5 -46.58 -33.57 -43.29
N LEU A 6 -46.46 -32.40 -42.64
CA LEU A 6 -46.14 -32.12 -41.21
C LEU A 6 -44.65 -32.29 -40.78
N VAL A 7 -44.03 -31.47 -39.91
CA VAL A 7 -44.34 -30.17 -39.24
C VAL A 7 -43.14 -29.21 -39.43
N SER A 8 -43.29 -27.90 -39.21
CA SER A 8 -42.19 -26.95 -38.92
C SER A 8 -42.49 -26.13 -37.66
N ILE A 9 -41.52 -25.97 -36.77
CA ILE A 9 -41.46 -24.90 -35.77
C ILE A 9 -40.03 -24.34 -35.79
N ILE A 10 -39.88 -23.09 -36.23
CA ILE A 10 -38.67 -22.29 -36.09
C ILE A 10 -39.09 -21.04 -35.30
N SER A 11 -38.67 -20.94 -34.05
CA SER A 11 -38.87 -19.75 -33.22
C SER A 11 -37.59 -18.90 -33.20
N SER A 12 -37.61 -17.84 -34.00
CA SER A 12 -36.93 -16.54 -33.78
C SER A 12 -35.80 -16.46 -32.74
N ASP A 13 -34.56 -16.44 -33.21
CA ASP A 13 -33.49 -15.66 -32.57
C ASP A 13 -33.49 -14.24 -33.16
N ARG A 14 -33.83 -13.24 -32.33
CA ARG A 14 -33.57 -11.81 -32.62
C ARG A 14 -33.33 -11.03 -31.32
N ASN A 15 -32.23 -10.27 -31.32
CA ASN A 15 -31.93 -9.12 -30.46
C ASN A 15 -31.72 -9.38 -28.95
N SER A 16 -30.51 -9.82 -28.58
CA SER A 16 -29.97 -9.65 -27.23
C SER A 16 -29.28 -8.27 -27.08
N TRP A 17 -30.08 -7.24 -26.79
CA TRP A 17 -29.62 -5.95 -26.25
C TRP A 17 -30.61 -5.47 -25.17
N GLU A 18 -30.86 -6.31 -24.17
CA GLU A 18 -31.48 -5.86 -22.92
C GLU A 18 -30.37 -5.41 -21.98
N SER A 19 -30.22 -4.09 -21.86
CA SER A 19 -29.35 -3.43 -20.90
C SER A 19 -29.83 -3.70 -19.47
N GLU A 20 -28.92 -4.07 -18.58
CA GLU A 20 -29.20 -4.17 -17.14
C GLU A 20 -29.79 -2.84 -16.61
N MET A 21 -30.98 -2.92 -15.99
CA MET A 21 -31.69 -1.71 -15.57
C MET A 21 -31.15 -1.18 -14.24
N ILE A 22 -30.36 -0.12 -14.32
CA ILE A 22 -30.05 0.76 -13.18
C ILE A 22 -31.36 1.48 -12.79
N ARG A 23 -31.81 1.29 -11.53
CA ARG A 23 -33.09 1.74 -10.89
C ARG A 23 -34.00 2.72 -11.65
N GLN A 24 -35.29 2.41 -11.67
CA GLN A 24 -36.38 3.28 -12.14
C GLN A 24 -37.14 3.92 -10.97
N SER A 25 -37.42 5.22 -11.04
CA SER A 25 -38.61 5.80 -10.38
C SER A 25 -39.86 5.48 -11.22
N ALA A 26 -41.05 5.75 -10.70
CA ALA A 26 -42.31 5.49 -11.41
C ALA A 26 -42.41 6.20 -12.79
N ASN A 27 -41.65 7.28 -13.01
CA ASN A 27 -41.68 8.05 -14.26
C ASN A 27 -40.28 8.34 -14.87
N MET A 28 -39.18 8.05 -14.16
CA MET A 28 -37.81 8.41 -14.57
C MET A 28 -36.83 7.24 -14.43
N LYS A 29 -35.81 7.19 -15.28
CA LYS A 29 -34.70 6.23 -15.17
C LYS A 29 -33.40 6.80 -15.73
N LEU A 30 -32.29 6.14 -15.41
CA LEU A 30 -31.01 6.35 -16.09
C LEU A 30 -30.81 5.25 -17.14
N ALA A 31 -30.63 5.66 -18.40
CA ALA A 31 -30.26 4.76 -19.50
C ALA A 31 -28.73 4.65 -19.68
N HIS A 32 -27.98 5.57 -19.09
CA HIS A 32 -26.53 5.54 -18.93
C HIS A 32 -26.18 6.29 -17.65
N PHE A 33 -25.32 5.72 -16.81
CA PHE A 33 -24.78 6.40 -15.64
C PHE A 33 -23.39 5.86 -15.33
N ASN A 34 -22.36 6.64 -15.65
CA ASN A 34 -20.97 6.17 -15.63
C ASN A 34 -20.04 7.20 -14.98
N VAL A 35 -19.13 6.76 -14.12
CA VAL A 35 -18.06 7.56 -13.50
C VAL A 35 -16.70 7.13 -14.06
N ARG A 36 -15.85 8.11 -14.43
CA ARG A 36 -14.49 7.87 -14.95
C ARG A 36 -13.60 9.09 -14.79
N PHE A 37 -12.29 8.92 -14.98
CA PHE A 37 -11.39 10.07 -15.16
C PHE A 37 -11.50 10.67 -16.57
N ALA A 38 -11.05 11.91 -16.71
CA ALA A 38 -11.10 12.66 -17.98
C ALA A 38 -10.24 12.02 -19.10
N ASP A 39 -9.15 11.33 -18.75
CA ASP A 39 -8.31 10.59 -19.71
C ASP A 39 -8.89 9.20 -20.08
N GLY A 40 -9.97 8.79 -19.41
CA GLY A 40 -10.65 7.51 -19.61
C GLY A 40 -10.08 6.35 -18.80
N THR A 41 -9.17 6.60 -17.86
CA THR A 41 -8.74 5.59 -16.87
C THR A 41 -9.76 5.42 -15.74
N ASP A 42 -9.63 4.28 -15.06
CA ASP A 42 -10.35 3.85 -13.86
C ASP A 42 -9.48 3.89 -12.60
N TYR A 43 -8.15 4.07 -12.73
CA TYR A 43 -7.21 4.21 -11.62
C TYR A 43 -6.29 5.43 -11.80
N THR A 44 -6.03 6.18 -10.71
CA THR A 44 -4.99 7.21 -10.69
C THR A 44 -4.34 7.39 -9.32
N ASP A 45 -3.07 7.77 -9.33
CA ASP A 45 -2.30 8.26 -8.17
C ASP A 45 -2.10 9.79 -8.21
N ALA A 46 -2.71 10.48 -9.16
CA ALA A 46 -2.38 11.86 -9.50
C ALA A 46 -3.03 12.94 -8.60
N LEU A 47 -3.17 12.66 -7.29
CA LEU A 47 -3.78 13.54 -6.30
C LEU A 47 -2.87 13.71 -5.06
N TYR A 48 -2.64 14.94 -4.63
CA TYR A 48 -1.88 15.22 -3.41
C TYR A 48 -2.82 15.26 -2.20
N ALA A 49 -2.46 14.55 -1.13
CA ALA A 49 -3.09 14.68 0.19
C ALA A 49 -2.61 15.96 0.87
N ASN A 50 -3.19 17.11 0.50
CA ASN A 50 -2.87 18.43 1.06
C ASN A 50 -4.11 19.32 1.31
N GLY A 51 -5.32 18.75 1.23
CA GLY A 51 -6.58 19.47 1.40
C GLY A 51 -6.94 20.45 0.29
N HIS A 52 -6.11 20.59 -0.76
CA HIS A 52 -6.26 21.65 -1.76
C HIS A 52 -6.14 21.19 -3.22
N HIS A 53 -5.27 20.24 -3.53
CA HIS A 53 -5.20 19.63 -4.85
C HIS A 53 -6.51 18.90 -5.14
N GLN A 54 -7.08 19.12 -6.33
CA GLN A 54 -8.33 18.52 -6.77
C GLN A 54 -8.11 17.65 -8.01
N LEU A 55 -8.77 16.50 -8.02
CA LEU A 55 -8.84 15.56 -9.14
C LEU A 55 -10.21 15.66 -9.82
N GLU A 56 -10.23 15.91 -11.13
CA GLU A 56 -11.47 15.98 -11.92
C GLU A 56 -12.01 14.58 -12.23
N ILE A 57 -13.25 14.33 -11.81
CA ILE A 57 -14.04 13.15 -12.15
C ILE A 57 -15.17 13.57 -13.08
N VAL A 58 -15.36 12.75 -14.12
CA VAL A 58 -16.41 12.90 -15.12
C VAL A 58 -17.52 11.90 -14.83
N VAL A 59 -18.73 12.41 -14.63
CA VAL A 59 -19.96 11.63 -14.53
C VAL A 59 -20.77 11.83 -15.81
N GLU A 60 -21.02 10.73 -16.52
CA GLU A 60 -21.81 10.69 -17.75
C GLU A 60 -23.22 10.22 -17.44
N VAL A 61 -24.23 10.94 -17.93
CA VAL A 61 -25.64 10.68 -17.61
C VAL A 61 -26.50 10.71 -18.87
N ILE A 62 -27.33 9.68 -19.08
CA ILE A 62 -28.50 9.75 -19.96
C ILE A 62 -29.73 9.50 -19.10
N LYS A 63 -30.52 10.55 -18.87
CA LYS A 63 -31.84 10.44 -18.23
C LYS A 63 -32.94 10.20 -19.28
N GLU A 64 -33.88 9.33 -18.95
CA GLU A 64 -35.11 9.11 -19.71
C GLU A 64 -36.35 9.26 -18.81
N VAL A 65 -37.45 9.76 -19.39
CA VAL A 65 -38.74 9.97 -18.70
C VAL A 65 -39.87 9.31 -19.50
N VAL A 66 -40.88 8.77 -18.81
CA VAL A 66 -42.05 8.15 -19.44
C VAL A 66 -42.97 9.22 -20.04
N GLY A 67 -43.16 9.19 -21.36
CA GLY A 67 -44.10 10.04 -22.09
C GLY A 67 -45.56 9.54 -22.03
N ARG A 68 -46.51 10.38 -22.50
CA ARG A 68 -47.96 10.11 -22.49
C ARG A 68 -48.43 8.80 -23.17
N PHE A 69 -47.57 8.14 -23.94
CA PHE A 69 -47.86 6.86 -24.61
C PHE A 69 -47.07 5.68 -24.04
N ASN A 70 -46.58 5.80 -22.80
CA ASN A 70 -45.70 4.83 -22.14
C ASN A 70 -44.36 4.57 -22.86
N THR A 71 -43.93 5.54 -23.67
CA THR A 71 -42.65 5.55 -24.39
C THR A 71 -41.62 6.35 -23.61
N TRP A 72 -40.47 5.75 -23.31
CA TRP A 72 -39.33 6.46 -22.74
C TRP A 72 -38.75 7.45 -23.76
N GLY A 73 -38.50 8.68 -23.32
CA GLY A 73 -37.80 9.70 -24.10
C GLY A 73 -36.66 10.31 -23.30
N ASN A 74 -35.53 10.60 -23.96
CA ASN A 74 -34.42 11.31 -23.34
C ASN A 74 -34.83 12.74 -22.97
N VAL A 75 -34.47 13.16 -21.76
CA VAL A 75 -34.73 14.49 -21.20
C VAL A 75 -33.44 14.94 -20.50
N PRO A 76 -32.97 16.19 -20.69
CA PRO A 76 -31.82 16.70 -19.94
C PRO A 76 -32.07 16.71 -18.44
N LEU A 77 -31.00 16.68 -17.64
CA LEU A 77 -31.11 16.89 -16.20
C LEU A 77 -31.65 18.30 -15.91
N THR A 78 -32.35 18.47 -14.80
CA THR A 78 -32.62 19.78 -14.22
C THR A 78 -31.38 20.30 -13.47
N ASP A 79 -31.35 21.60 -13.14
CA ASP A 79 -30.25 22.15 -12.35
C ASP A 79 -30.13 21.53 -10.95
N SER A 80 -31.26 21.16 -10.34
CA SER A 80 -31.27 20.44 -9.06
C SER A 80 -30.70 19.02 -9.17
N GLU A 81 -31.00 18.32 -10.26
CA GLU A 81 -30.45 16.97 -10.52
C GLU A 81 -28.96 17.05 -10.83
N ARG A 82 -28.52 18.01 -11.67
CA ARG A 82 -27.10 18.33 -11.91
C ARG A 82 -26.36 18.67 -10.63
N ALA A 83 -26.97 19.43 -9.71
CA ALA A 83 -26.38 19.77 -8.43
C ALA A 83 -26.27 18.56 -7.49
N SER A 84 -27.27 17.67 -7.50
CA SER A 84 -27.34 16.48 -6.64
C SER A 84 -26.36 15.35 -7.00
N VAL A 85 -25.62 15.46 -8.11
CA VAL A 85 -24.57 14.49 -8.43
C VAL A 85 -23.45 14.62 -7.39
N GLU A 86 -23.09 13.53 -6.73
CA GLU A 86 -21.96 13.48 -5.79
C GLU A 86 -21.05 12.29 -6.10
N ILE A 87 -19.76 12.43 -5.76
CA ILE A 87 -18.81 11.32 -5.76
C ILE A 87 -18.66 10.85 -4.33
N VAL A 88 -18.95 9.57 -4.08
CA VAL A 88 -18.94 8.97 -2.75
C VAL A 88 -18.08 7.70 -2.73
N PRO A 89 -17.46 7.36 -1.60
CA PRO A 89 -16.90 6.05 -1.35
C PRO A 89 -17.85 4.90 -1.70
N VAL A 90 -17.33 3.81 -2.24
CA VAL A 90 -18.07 2.55 -2.31
C VAL A 90 -18.22 1.99 -0.89
N PRO A 91 -19.45 1.70 -0.41
CA PRO A 91 -19.67 1.27 0.97
C PRO A 91 -19.33 -0.21 1.15
N THR A 92 -18.05 -0.51 1.42
CA THR A 92 -17.62 -1.80 1.94
C THR A 92 -17.32 -1.68 3.44
N ALA A 93 -17.42 -2.80 4.18
CA ALA A 93 -17.18 -2.84 5.62
C ALA A 93 -15.73 -2.48 6.05
N SER A 94 -14.80 -2.28 5.11
CA SER A 94 -13.44 -1.82 5.37
C SER A 94 -13.21 -0.32 5.16
N ASP A 95 -14.15 0.40 4.54
CA ASP A 95 -13.85 1.69 3.91
C ASP A 95 -14.44 2.92 4.61
N GLU A 96 -15.39 2.77 5.54
CA GLU A 96 -15.94 3.89 6.32
C GLU A 96 -14.86 4.69 7.08
N SER A 97 -13.86 4.01 7.64
CA SER A 97 -12.73 4.68 8.30
C SER A 97 -11.74 5.31 7.31
N LYS A 98 -11.72 4.86 6.05
CA LYS A 98 -10.84 5.39 4.99
C LYS A 98 -11.45 6.61 4.28
N ALA A 99 -12.78 6.72 4.31
CA ALA A 99 -13.55 7.85 3.78
C ALA A 99 -13.28 9.18 4.52
N VAL A 100 -12.79 9.12 5.75
CA VAL A 100 -12.54 10.31 6.58
C VAL A 100 -11.49 11.20 5.91
N GLY A 101 -11.85 12.46 5.64
CA GLY A 101 -10.99 13.44 5.00
C GLY A 101 -11.18 13.59 3.49
N TRP A 102 -12.01 12.77 2.84
CA TRP A 102 -12.38 12.96 1.43
C TRP A 102 -13.52 13.97 1.27
N ILE A 103 -13.40 14.86 0.29
CA ILE A 103 -14.39 15.92 0.01
C ILE A 103 -14.64 16.00 -1.49
N CYS A 104 -15.91 16.04 -1.88
CA CYS A 104 -16.37 16.23 -3.26
C CYS A 104 -16.87 17.67 -3.46
N ASP A 105 -16.10 18.49 -4.16
CA ASP A 105 -16.47 19.85 -4.54
C ASP A 105 -17.20 19.87 -5.90
N THR A 106 -18.15 20.79 -6.08
CA THR A 106 -18.90 20.97 -7.33
C THR A 106 -18.15 21.80 -8.38
N GLU A 107 -17.17 22.59 -7.97
CA GLU A 107 -16.40 23.52 -8.81
C GLU A 107 -14.90 23.32 -8.65
N LYS A 108 -14.16 23.57 -9.74
CA LYS A 108 -12.70 23.55 -9.71
C LYS A 108 -12.19 24.78 -8.96
N ASN A 109 -11.30 24.56 -8.01
CA ASN A 109 -10.59 25.61 -7.31
C ASN A 109 -9.41 26.17 -8.15
N LYS A 110 -8.63 27.07 -7.54
CA LYS A 110 -7.55 27.83 -8.21
C LYS A 110 -6.27 27.03 -8.52
N TYR A 111 -6.17 25.77 -8.10
CA TYR A 111 -4.94 24.98 -8.22
C TYR A 111 -4.87 24.22 -9.55
N ASP A 112 -3.66 23.93 -10.00
CA ASP A 112 -3.38 23.13 -11.19
C ASP A 112 -3.65 21.64 -10.91
N PRO A 113 -4.14 20.88 -11.90
CA PRO A 113 -4.42 19.46 -11.75
C PRO A 113 -3.18 18.59 -12.03
N GLY A 114 -3.14 17.41 -11.43
CA GLY A 114 -2.08 16.43 -11.62
C GLY A 114 -0.85 16.70 -10.76
N LEU A 115 0.08 15.74 -10.72
CA LEU A 115 1.29 15.86 -9.91
C LEU A 115 2.32 16.77 -10.58
N TRP A 116 3.16 17.41 -9.76
CA TRP A 116 4.27 18.20 -10.27
C TRP A 116 5.33 17.29 -10.92
N ASN A 117 5.57 17.50 -12.21
CA ASN A 117 6.58 16.79 -12.98
C ASN A 117 8.00 17.33 -12.66
N ARG A 118 8.66 16.71 -11.67
CA ARG A 118 10.02 17.10 -11.25
C ARG A 118 11.08 16.88 -12.33
N THR A 119 10.97 15.85 -13.18
CA THR A 119 12.00 15.55 -14.20
C THR A 119 11.96 16.53 -15.38
N GLY A 120 10.79 17.12 -15.66
CA GLY A 120 10.58 17.96 -16.84
C GLY A 120 10.57 17.18 -18.15
N GLU A 121 10.50 15.85 -18.08
CA GLU A 121 10.28 15.00 -19.25
C GLU A 121 8.90 15.29 -19.83
N ASP A 122 8.79 15.40 -21.16
CA ASP A 122 7.48 15.54 -21.80
C ASP A 122 6.61 14.33 -21.44
N LEU A 123 5.63 14.55 -20.56
CA LEU A 123 4.51 13.65 -20.36
C LEU A 123 3.75 13.64 -21.67
N SER A 124 4.13 12.71 -22.56
CA SER A 124 3.55 12.51 -23.89
C SER A 124 2.05 12.69 -23.79
N GLU A 125 1.51 13.73 -24.45
CA GLU A 125 0.13 14.19 -24.22
C GLU A 125 -0.80 12.98 -24.16
N ARG A 126 -1.31 12.67 -22.95
CA ARG A 126 -2.45 11.78 -22.80
C ARG A 126 -3.64 12.57 -23.33
N VAL A 127 -3.74 12.64 -24.65
CA VAL A 127 -4.82 13.28 -25.38
C VAL A 127 -6.11 12.79 -24.72
N PRO A 128 -6.91 13.67 -24.10
CA PRO A 128 -8.13 13.24 -23.44
C PRO A 128 -8.95 12.45 -24.43
N ARG A 129 -9.28 11.20 -24.12
CA ARG A 129 -10.20 10.39 -24.93
C ARG A 129 -11.65 10.86 -24.69
N SER A 130 -11.88 12.17 -24.78
CA SER A 130 -13.18 12.82 -24.68
C SER A 130 -14.01 12.69 -25.96
N VAL A 131 -13.94 11.55 -26.63
CA VAL A 131 -14.87 11.20 -27.70
C VAL A 131 -16.14 10.65 -27.07
N VAL A 132 -16.99 11.57 -26.60
CA VAL A 132 -18.38 11.26 -26.29
C VAL A 132 -19.07 10.89 -27.61
N ALA A 133 -19.25 9.59 -27.84
CA ALA A 133 -19.77 9.08 -29.11
C ALA A 133 -21.28 9.32 -29.29
N ASP A 134 -22.01 9.57 -28.21
CA ASP A 134 -23.46 9.78 -28.21
C ASP A 134 -23.81 11.20 -27.72
N PRO A 135 -24.41 12.06 -28.57
CA PRO A 135 -24.75 13.44 -28.21
C PRO A 135 -25.86 13.56 -27.16
N ARG A 136 -26.47 12.45 -26.71
CA ARG A 136 -27.45 12.41 -25.61
C ARG A 136 -26.81 12.34 -24.23
N ILE A 137 -25.51 12.03 -24.14
CA ILE A 137 -24.78 11.95 -22.88
C ILE A 137 -24.55 13.36 -22.34
N GLU A 138 -25.14 13.66 -21.18
CA GLU A 138 -24.82 14.84 -20.39
C GLU A 138 -23.57 14.57 -19.54
N ILE A 139 -22.61 15.49 -19.55
CA ILE A 139 -21.42 15.43 -18.69
C ILE A 139 -21.63 16.33 -17.47
N VAL A 140 -21.53 15.74 -16.29
CA VAL A 140 -21.44 16.44 -15.01
C VAL A 140 -20.03 16.23 -14.46
N LYS A 141 -19.34 17.33 -14.12
CA LYS A 141 -18.00 17.28 -13.53
C LYS A 141 -18.07 17.40 -12.01
N ARG A 142 -17.15 16.71 -11.33
CA ARG A 142 -16.92 16.83 -9.89
C ARG A 142 -15.43 16.84 -9.59
N TYR A 143 -15.06 17.45 -8.46
CA TYR A 143 -13.67 17.65 -8.07
C TYR A 143 -13.48 17.07 -6.69
N ILE A 144 -12.81 15.92 -6.60
CA ILE A 144 -12.49 15.34 -5.30
C ILE A 144 -11.13 15.83 -4.82
N ARG A 145 -11.04 16.11 -3.52
CA ARG A 145 -9.81 16.40 -2.80
C ARG A 145 -9.78 15.62 -1.51
N VAL A 146 -8.59 15.48 -0.95
CA VAL A 146 -8.38 14.74 0.29
C VAL A 146 -7.54 15.55 1.27
N GLU A 147 -8.02 15.65 2.49
CA GLU A 147 -7.36 16.35 3.60
C GLU A 147 -6.03 15.68 3.96
N GLU A 148 -5.09 16.47 4.47
CA GLU A 148 -3.70 16.06 4.65
C GLU A 148 -3.48 14.97 5.71
N ASN A 149 -4.48 14.74 6.57
CA ASN A 149 -4.47 13.71 7.62
C ASN A 149 -5.18 12.40 7.24
N ALA A 150 -5.70 12.28 6.00
CA ALA A 150 -6.46 11.12 5.55
C ALA A 150 -5.58 9.90 5.18
N SER A 151 -6.22 8.74 4.99
CA SER A 151 -5.52 7.54 4.53
C SER A 151 -4.92 7.70 3.13
N LEU A 152 -3.68 7.24 2.96
CA LEU A 152 -3.00 7.12 1.66
C LEU A 152 -3.22 5.76 0.98
N GLU A 153 -4.08 4.90 1.54
CA GLU A 153 -4.47 3.66 0.85
C GLU A 153 -5.36 3.95 -0.36
N PRO A 154 -5.26 3.17 -1.44
CA PRO A 154 -6.17 3.28 -2.58
C PRO A 154 -7.63 3.14 -2.16
N MET A 155 -8.47 4.05 -2.64
CA MET A 155 -9.90 4.11 -2.32
C MET A 155 -10.76 4.08 -3.59
N GLN A 156 -11.86 3.32 -3.53
CA GLN A 156 -12.83 3.20 -4.63
C GLN A 156 -14.00 4.15 -4.45
N PHE A 157 -14.37 4.85 -5.53
CA PHE A 157 -15.46 5.82 -5.58
C PHE A 157 -16.50 5.45 -6.65
N MET A 158 -17.74 5.80 -6.35
CA MET A 158 -18.88 5.72 -7.25
C MET A 158 -19.61 7.08 -7.33
N ALA A 159 -20.48 7.25 -8.33
CA ALA A 159 -21.35 8.41 -8.42
C ALA A 159 -22.74 8.13 -7.85
N THR A 160 -23.33 9.12 -7.20
CA THR A 160 -24.75 9.17 -6.83
C THR A 160 -25.44 10.31 -7.58
N ILE A 161 -26.77 10.27 -7.69
CA ILE A 161 -27.62 11.36 -8.16
C ILE A 161 -29.02 11.25 -7.52
N ILE A 162 -29.67 12.37 -7.21
CA ILE A 162 -31.07 12.38 -6.76
C ILE A 162 -31.99 12.51 -7.97
N LEU A 163 -32.88 11.53 -8.17
CA LEU A 163 -33.96 11.58 -9.15
C LEU A 163 -35.30 11.35 -8.45
N ASP A 164 -36.29 12.20 -8.69
CA ASP A 164 -37.65 12.07 -8.13
C ASP A 164 -37.68 12.03 -6.57
N GLY A 165 -36.63 12.55 -5.92
CA GLY A 165 -36.43 12.49 -4.47
C GLY A 165 -35.71 11.24 -3.94
N GLU A 166 -35.34 10.29 -4.81
CA GLU A 166 -34.59 9.08 -4.45
C GLU A 166 -33.11 9.16 -4.84
N ASN A 167 -32.23 8.63 -3.98
CA ASN A 167 -30.83 8.42 -4.31
C ASN A 167 -30.67 7.23 -5.28
N VAL A 168 -30.07 7.49 -6.44
CA VAL A 168 -29.70 6.50 -7.45
C VAL A 168 -28.18 6.37 -7.50
N THR A 169 -27.69 5.12 -7.55
CA THR A 169 -26.27 4.76 -7.69
C THR A 169 -26.05 3.95 -8.96
N ASN A 170 -24.81 3.87 -9.43
CA ASN A 170 -24.42 3.19 -10.66
C ASN A 170 -24.27 1.65 -10.56
N SER A 171 -24.63 1.05 -9.41
CA SER A 171 -24.37 -0.37 -9.15
C SER A 171 -25.23 -0.93 -8.02
N TYR A 172 -25.76 -2.14 -8.22
CA TYR A 172 -26.26 -3.01 -7.16
C TYR A 172 -25.74 -4.43 -7.40
N SER A 173 -24.46 -4.64 -7.09
CA SER A 173 -23.89 -5.97 -6.98
C SER A 173 -23.84 -6.38 -5.50
N GLU A 174 -24.26 -7.60 -5.20
CA GLU A 174 -24.08 -8.23 -3.89
C GLU A 174 -22.61 -8.66 -3.65
N TRP A 175 -21.77 -8.55 -4.69
CA TRP A 175 -20.35 -8.94 -4.69
C TRP A 175 -19.45 -7.71 -4.92
N PRO A 176 -18.47 -7.42 -4.03
CA PRO A 176 -17.62 -6.23 -4.13
C PRO A 176 -16.75 -6.10 -5.40
N THR A 177 -16.71 -7.12 -6.26
CA THR A 177 -15.86 -7.17 -7.46
C THR A 177 -16.54 -6.68 -8.74
N ASP A 178 -17.87 -6.54 -8.76
CA ASP A 178 -18.63 -6.43 -10.02
C ASP A 178 -19.19 -5.00 -10.24
N PHE A 179 -18.49 -3.98 -9.72
CA PHE A 179 -18.80 -2.57 -9.96
C PHE A 179 -18.44 -2.17 -11.40
N GLN A 180 -19.40 -2.30 -12.33
CA GLN A 180 -19.22 -1.94 -13.75
C GLN A 180 -18.84 -0.46 -14.00
N SER A 181 -19.01 0.41 -13.00
CA SER A 181 -18.63 1.81 -13.07
C SER A 181 -18.12 2.29 -11.71
N SER A 182 -16.81 2.49 -11.60
CA SER A 182 -16.17 3.05 -10.41
C SER A 182 -14.79 3.59 -10.77
N VAL A 183 -14.22 4.42 -9.89
CA VAL A 183 -12.82 4.87 -10.04
C VAL A 183 -12.03 4.66 -8.76
N PHE A 184 -10.76 4.32 -8.90
CA PHE A 184 -9.80 4.11 -7.83
C PHE A 184 -8.82 5.29 -7.76
N VAL A 185 -8.61 5.81 -6.56
CA VAL A 185 -7.68 6.92 -6.31
C VAL A 185 -6.72 6.52 -5.20
N ALA A 186 -5.42 6.61 -5.47
CA ALA A 186 -4.35 6.37 -4.50
C ALA A 186 -3.61 7.69 -4.23
N PRO A 187 -4.05 8.50 -3.26
CA PRO A 187 -3.46 9.82 -3.04
C PRO A 187 -2.02 9.70 -2.52
N VAL A 188 -1.18 10.66 -2.91
CA VAL A 188 0.24 10.70 -2.56
C VAL A 188 0.57 11.91 -1.70
N LEU A 189 1.64 11.82 -0.90
CA LEU A 189 2.14 12.97 -0.15
C LEU A 189 2.75 14.01 -1.11
N PRO A 190 2.62 15.31 -0.79
CA PRO A 190 3.38 16.34 -1.49
C PRO A 190 4.90 16.12 -1.38
N PRO A 191 5.67 16.39 -2.45
CA PRO A 191 7.12 16.25 -2.41
C PRO A 191 7.77 17.36 -1.57
N GLU A 192 8.81 17.02 -0.81
CA GLU A 192 9.70 18.03 -0.24
C GLU A 192 10.49 18.73 -1.36
N LEU A 193 10.46 20.06 -1.34
CA LEU A 193 11.11 20.93 -2.32
C LEU A 193 12.59 21.16 -1.96
N LEU A 194 13.47 20.97 -2.94
CA LEU A 194 14.91 21.15 -2.80
C LEU A 194 15.33 22.55 -3.25
N SER A 195 16.43 23.08 -2.68
CA SER A 195 16.98 24.38 -3.09
C SER A 195 17.44 24.40 -4.56
N THR A 196 17.83 23.25 -5.11
CA THR A 196 18.18 23.06 -6.52
C THR A 196 17.00 23.14 -7.49
N GLU A 197 15.76 23.14 -6.98
CA GLU A 197 14.53 23.20 -7.78
C GLU A 197 13.97 24.64 -7.85
N LEU A 198 14.73 25.61 -7.36
CA LEU A 198 14.44 27.04 -7.42
C LEU A 198 15.51 27.76 -8.22
N THR A 199 15.08 28.53 -9.24
CA THR A 199 15.96 29.43 -10.00
C THR A 199 15.86 30.83 -9.41
N GLU A 200 17.00 31.36 -8.94
CA GLU A 200 17.12 32.74 -8.47
C GLU A 200 17.25 33.73 -9.64
N THR A 201 16.66 34.91 -9.48
CA THR A 201 16.86 36.06 -10.37
C THR A 201 16.94 37.31 -9.52
N VAL A 202 17.94 38.17 -9.75
CA VAL A 202 18.17 39.37 -8.95
C VAL A 202 18.08 40.62 -9.83
N ASP A 203 17.24 41.56 -9.42
CA ASP A 203 17.18 42.92 -9.96
C ASP A 203 18.07 43.83 -9.12
N TYR A 204 19.35 43.91 -9.50
CA TYR A 204 20.32 44.78 -8.85
C TYR A 204 20.02 46.25 -9.16
N ASN A 205 20.06 47.11 -8.14
CA ASN A 205 19.71 48.53 -8.25
C ASN A 205 18.29 48.73 -8.82
N ALA A 206 17.32 47.92 -8.35
CA ALA A 206 15.91 48.06 -8.70
C ALA A 206 15.36 49.46 -8.34
N PHE A 207 15.93 50.10 -7.31
CA PHE A 207 15.92 51.54 -7.12
C PHE A 207 17.24 51.98 -6.48
N ASN A 208 17.83 53.09 -6.94
CA ASN A 208 19.12 53.57 -6.42
C ASN A 208 19.19 55.11 -6.41
N VAL A 209 19.67 55.65 -5.29
CA VAL A 209 20.12 57.03 -5.12
C VAL A 209 21.61 56.98 -4.80
N VAL A 210 22.43 57.44 -5.74
CA VAL A 210 23.89 57.28 -5.74
C VAL A 210 24.51 57.63 -4.39
N ASN A 211 25.24 56.66 -3.81
CA ASN A 211 25.94 56.73 -2.52
C ASN A 211 25.05 57.01 -1.29
N LYS A 212 23.74 56.82 -1.38
CA LYS A 212 22.80 57.05 -0.27
C LYS A 212 21.88 55.88 0.01
N LEU A 213 21.20 55.40 -1.02
CA LEU A 213 20.16 54.39 -0.90
C LEU A 213 20.20 53.46 -2.10
N ASP A 214 20.07 52.16 -1.84
CA ASP A 214 19.96 51.15 -2.87
C ASP A 214 18.96 50.05 -2.48
N VAL A 215 18.17 49.59 -3.45
CA VAL A 215 17.21 48.49 -3.31
C VAL A 215 17.53 47.43 -4.35
N ASP A 216 17.86 46.23 -3.88
CA ASP A 216 17.93 45.03 -4.71
C ASP A 216 16.68 44.18 -4.46
N VAL A 217 16.11 43.61 -5.52
CA VAL A 217 15.00 42.65 -5.41
C VAL A 217 15.42 41.28 -5.91
N TYR A 218 15.08 40.26 -5.13
CA TYR A 218 15.37 38.86 -5.40
C TYR A 218 14.04 38.14 -5.66
N TYR A 219 14.03 37.31 -6.69
CA TYR A 219 12.90 36.50 -7.09
C TYR A 219 13.34 35.05 -7.22
N TRP A 220 12.48 34.13 -6.84
CA TRP A 220 12.66 32.71 -7.13
C TRP A 220 11.49 32.19 -7.95
N SER A 221 11.78 31.27 -8.84
CA SER A 221 10.81 30.55 -9.67
C SER A 221 11.08 29.06 -9.56
N GLY A 222 10.04 28.25 -9.41
CA GLY A 222 10.17 26.80 -9.43
C GLY A 222 10.48 26.28 -10.83
N VAL A 223 11.16 25.14 -10.91
CA VAL A 223 11.40 24.45 -12.18
C VAL A 223 10.16 23.69 -12.65
N ASN A 224 10.10 23.39 -13.95
CA ASN A 224 9.14 22.45 -14.55
C ASN A 224 7.66 22.73 -14.18
N GLY A 225 7.25 24.00 -14.29
CA GLY A 225 5.87 24.44 -14.09
C GLY A 225 5.47 24.77 -12.65
N LEU A 226 6.34 24.52 -11.66
CA LEU A 226 6.10 24.91 -10.27
C LEU A 226 6.12 26.44 -10.10
N ARG A 227 5.05 27.01 -9.56
CA ARG A 227 4.95 28.45 -9.26
C ARG A 227 4.21 28.69 -7.95
N PHE A 228 4.66 29.67 -7.18
CA PHE A 228 3.98 30.08 -5.95
C PHE A 228 2.80 31.00 -6.27
N VAL A 229 1.63 30.66 -5.72
CA VAL A 229 0.35 31.36 -5.94
C VAL A 229 -0.11 32.15 -4.72
N ASP A 230 0.31 31.74 -3.51
CA ASP A 230 0.07 32.48 -2.27
C ASP A 230 1.40 32.71 -1.52
N ASN A 231 1.52 33.86 -0.87
CA ASN A 231 2.64 34.22 0.01
C ASN A 231 2.09 34.85 1.29
N TYR A 232 2.23 34.11 2.39
CA TYR A 232 1.71 34.47 3.72
C TYR A 232 2.74 35.23 4.56
N GLY A 233 3.92 35.52 4.01
CA GLY A 233 4.98 36.25 4.70
C GLY A 233 5.71 35.45 5.79
N LEU A 234 6.38 36.17 6.70
CA LEU A 234 7.08 35.62 7.86
C LEU A 234 6.11 35.34 9.00
N ILE A 235 6.33 34.25 9.75
CA ILE A 235 5.59 33.96 11.00
C ILE A 235 5.93 35.03 12.07
N GLU A 236 7.22 35.24 12.31
CA GLU A 236 7.76 36.15 13.32
C GLU A 236 8.69 37.18 12.66
N PRO A 237 8.17 38.24 12.04
CA PRO A 237 9.00 39.30 11.46
C PRO A 237 9.67 40.15 12.56
N LEU A 238 10.82 40.76 12.23
CA LEU A 238 11.42 41.77 13.09
C LEU A 238 10.55 43.03 13.13
N PHE A 239 10.36 43.59 14.32
CA PHE A 239 9.78 44.92 14.46
C PHE A 239 10.81 45.97 14.03
N VAL A 240 10.47 46.75 13.00
CA VAL A 240 11.26 47.89 12.53
C VAL A 240 10.35 49.12 12.49
N PRO A 241 10.73 50.26 13.07
CA PRO A 241 9.98 51.51 12.91
C PRO A 241 9.81 51.86 11.42
N ASN A 242 8.67 52.46 11.06
CA ASN A 242 8.34 52.85 9.68
C ASN A 242 8.41 51.69 8.66
N GLU A 243 8.18 50.44 9.09
CA GLU A 243 8.02 49.27 8.23
C GLU A 243 6.95 49.50 7.14
N GLY A 244 7.25 49.09 5.91
CA GLY A 244 6.28 49.19 4.81
C GLY A 244 5.13 48.21 4.99
N LEU A 245 3.88 48.65 4.74
CA LEU A 245 2.65 47.90 5.09
C LEU A 245 2.60 46.44 4.56
N MET A 246 3.29 46.19 3.44
CA MET A 246 3.31 44.91 2.72
C MET A 246 4.67 44.18 2.82
N PHE A 247 5.64 44.75 3.53
CA PHE A 247 6.97 44.15 3.72
C PHE A 247 7.13 43.68 5.17
N GLN A 248 8.00 42.69 5.36
CA GLN A 248 8.30 42.08 6.65
C GLN A 248 9.80 41.83 6.74
N THR A 249 10.46 42.55 7.64
CA THR A 249 11.91 42.40 7.86
C THR A 249 12.23 41.03 8.47
N SER A 250 13.17 40.32 7.82
CA SER A 250 13.75 39.09 8.35
C SER A 250 15.06 39.36 9.11
N TYR A 251 15.86 40.33 8.67
CA TYR A 251 17.16 40.65 9.26
C TYR A 251 17.51 42.14 9.15
N GLY A 252 18.36 42.60 10.06
CA GLY A 252 19.05 43.88 9.99
C GLY A 252 20.53 43.76 10.38
N PHE A 253 21.43 44.42 9.65
CA PHE A 253 22.87 44.43 9.92
C PHE A 253 23.50 45.81 9.75
N SER A 254 24.53 46.06 10.55
CA SER A 254 25.40 47.24 10.49
C SER A 254 24.70 48.62 10.54
N GLY A 255 23.41 48.67 10.91
CA GLY A 255 22.58 49.89 10.85
C GLY A 255 22.23 50.36 9.43
N ILE A 256 22.64 49.60 8.40
CA ILE A 256 22.56 50.01 6.99
C ILE A 256 21.96 48.96 6.05
N PHE A 257 21.92 47.68 6.42
CA PHE A 257 21.36 46.61 5.60
C PHE A 257 20.10 46.04 6.24
N LYS A 258 18.96 46.20 5.57
CA LYS A 258 17.66 45.63 5.96
C LYS A 258 17.23 44.64 4.87
N GLY A 259 16.83 43.42 5.25
CA GLY A 259 16.33 42.43 4.28
C GLY A 259 15.11 41.68 4.79
N GLY A 260 14.24 41.29 3.86
CA GLY A 260 12.92 40.75 4.19
C GLY A 260 12.09 40.42 2.97
N VAL A 261 10.83 40.07 3.20
CA VAL A 261 9.91 39.52 2.19
C VAL A 261 8.66 40.39 2.05
N PHE A 262 8.02 40.33 0.89
CA PHE A 262 6.67 40.85 0.72
C PHE A 262 5.63 39.81 1.16
N LYS A 263 4.46 40.25 1.62
CA LYS A 263 3.27 39.42 1.89
C LYS A 263 2.14 39.78 0.92
N ASN A 264 1.17 38.87 0.74
CA ASN A 264 -0.03 39.04 -0.12
C ASN A 264 0.29 39.13 -1.64
N PRO A 265 -0.71 38.99 -2.56
CA PRO A 265 -0.46 39.03 -4.01
C PRO A 265 0.29 40.31 -4.41
N ALA A 266 1.49 40.10 -4.96
CA ALA A 266 2.47 41.15 -5.17
C ALA A 266 1.93 42.23 -6.12
N ALA A 267 1.78 43.46 -5.58
CA ALA A 267 1.19 44.61 -6.28
C ALA A 267 1.83 44.87 -7.66
N LEU A 268 1.01 45.36 -8.60
CA LEU A 268 1.43 45.71 -9.97
C LEU A 268 2.59 46.71 -10.00
N TYR A 269 2.66 47.59 -9.00
CA TYR A 269 3.73 48.54 -8.80
C TYR A 269 4.21 48.46 -7.36
N TRP A 270 5.53 48.52 -7.18
CA TRP A 270 6.14 48.72 -5.87
C TRP A 270 6.69 50.13 -5.78
N TYR A 271 6.54 50.72 -4.61
CA TYR A 271 7.08 52.03 -4.25
C TYR A 271 7.95 51.89 -3.00
N LEU A 272 8.84 52.83 -2.75
CA LEU A 272 9.78 52.74 -1.62
C LEU A 272 9.08 52.60 -0.25
N ASP A 273 7.97 53.32 -0.04
CA ASP A 273 7.12 53.20 1.16
C ASP A 273 6.47 51.81 1.35
N THR A 274 6.52 50.95 0.32
CA THR A 274 6.12 49.52 0.41
C THR A 274 7.15 48.70 1.18
N VAL A 275 8.42 49.13 1.20
CA VAL A 275 9.55 48.48 1.87
C VAL A 275 9.93 49.19 3.17
N HIS A 276 10.03 50.52 3.18
CA HIS A 276 10.30 51.32 4.38
C HIS A 276 9.89 52.79 4.14
N GLN A 277 9.22 53.42 5.11
CA GLN A 277 8.68 54.77 5.01
C GLN A 277 9.59 55.82 5.65
N GLN A 278 9.52 57.08 5.21
CA GLN A 278 10.21 58.22 5.85
C GLN A 278 11.75 58.08 5.91
N LEU A 279 12.38 57.50 4.88
CA LEU A 279 13.83 57.35 4.82
C LEU A 279 14.54 58.73 4.70
N PRO A 280 15.62 58.98 5.46
CA PRO A 280 16.26 60.29 5.54
C PRO A 280 16.97 60.72 4.24
N ASP A 281 17.31 59.75 3.39
CA ASP A 281 17.99 59.98 2.10
C ASP A 281 17.05 60.37 0.95
N ILE A 282 15.74 60.47 1.22
CA ILE A 282 14.66 60.66 0.24
C ILE A 282 13.90 61.96 0.54
N GLU A 283 13.50 62.69 -0.51
CA GLU A 283 12.80 63.96 -0.33
C GLU A 283 11.42 63.74 0.34
N PRO A 284 11.06 64.53 1.37
CA PRO A 284 9.78 64.37 2.06
C PRO A 284 8.57 64.41 1.12
N GLY A 285 7.76 63.35 1.14
CA GLY A 285 6.60 63.20 0.26
C GLY A 285 6.90 62.62 -1.13
N SER A 286 8.17 62.36 -1.47
CA SER A 286 8.52 61.57 -2.65
C SER A 286 8.44 60.07 -2.32
N ASN A 287 7.79 59.31 -3.21
CA ASN A 287 7.65 57.86 -3.06
C ASN A 287 8.03 57.20 -4.40
N PRO A 288 9.33 56.97 -4.67
CA PRO A 288 9.80 56.51 -5.97
C PRO A 288 9.39 55.06 -6.24
N VAL A 289 9.21 54.74 -7.52
CA VAL A 289 8.89 53.39 -8.00
C VAL A 289 10.13 52.50 -7.91
N ILE A 290 10.00 51.33 -7.29
CA ILE A 290 10.99 50.26 -7.35
C ILE A 290 10.72 49.45 -8.62
N ARG A 291 11.75 49.24 -9.45
CA ARG A 291 11.64 48.41 -10.66
C ARG A 291 11.25 46.98 -10.28
N ARG A 292 10.35 46.40 -11.06
CA ARG A 292 9.94 45.00 -10.96
C ARG A 292 10.11 44.31 -12.31
N ILE A 293 11.14 43.46 -12.43
CA ILE A 293 11.43 42.70 -13.66
C ILE A 293 10.75 41.33 -13.74
N ASN A 294 10.19 40.83 -12.63
CA ASN A 294 9.57 39.51 -12.57
C ASN A 294 8.25 39.55 -11.77
N ALA A 295 7.23 38.85 -12.29
CA ALA A 295 5.89 38.76 -11.69
C ALA A 295 5.78 37.71 -10.57
N SER A 296 6.85 36.97 -10.25
CA SER A 296 6.86 35.97 -9.17
C SER A 296 6.37 36.57 -7.84
N ILE A 297 5.56 35.79 -7.14
CA ILE A 297 5.04 36.08 -5.80
C ILE A 297 6.09 35.69 -4.73
N MET A 298 7.00 34.76 -5.05
CA MET A 298 8.17 34.44 -4.23
C MET A 298 9.25 35.48 -4.46
N CYS A 299 9.15 36.60 -3.73
CA CYS A 299 10.04 37.73 -3.84
C CYS A 299 10.45 38.30 -2.47
N ALA A 300 11.70 38.75 -2.40
CA ALA A 300 12.32 39.38 -1.25
C ALA A 300 13.07 40.64 -1.70
N ALA A 301 13.32 41.58 -0.79
CA ALA A 301 14.13 42.76 -1.09
C ALA A 301 15.19 43.01 -0.01
N LYS A 302 16.30 43.58 -0.45
CA LYS A 302 17.35 44.16 0.38
C LYS A 302 17.32 45.67 0.18
N LEU A 303 17.22 46.42 1.28
CA LEU A 303 17.38 47.87 1.33
C LEU A 303 18.72 48.20 2.00
N THR A 304 19.54 48.99 1.31
CA THR A 304 20.79 49.55 1.81
C THR A 304 20.62 51.05 1.98
N THR A 305 20.52 51.54 3.21
CA THR A 305 20.43 52.97 3.59
C THR A 305 20.56 53.08 5.12
N THR A 306 20.89 54.26 5.67
CA THR A 306 20.92 54.41 7.13
C THR A 306 19.50 54.39 7.71
N ILE A 307 19.19 53.38 8.52
CA ILE A 307 17.87 53.24 9.18
C ILE A 307 18.05 53.38 10.69
N PRO A 308 17.52 54.46 11.32
CA PRO A 308 17.48 54.58 12.77
C PRO A 308 16.78 53.38 13.41
N GLU A 309 17.33 52.91 14.54
CA GLU A 309 16.74 51.81 15.35
C GLU A 309 16.60 50.45 14.62
N LEU A 310 17.29 50.24 13.49
CA LEU A 310 17.32 48.95 12.81
C LEU A 310 17.90 47.84 13.71
N PRO A 311 17.15 46.74 13.99
CA PRO A 311 17.65 45.67 14.84
C PRO A 311 18.88 44.96 14.22
N HIS A 312 19.95 44.79 15.00
CA HIS A 312 21.19 44.14 14.57
C HIS A 312 21.14 42.60 14.73
N LEU A 313 20.11 41.95 14.17
CA LEU A 313 19.92 40.51 14.26
C LEU A 313 19.19 39.92 13.06
N ASP A 314 19.24 38.60 12.95
CA ASP A 314 18.45 37.78 12.05
C ASP A 314 17.36 37.05 12.87
N SER A 315 16.09 37.21 12.48
CA SER A 315 14.95 36.53 13.09
C SER A 315 15.02 35.00 12.93
N LYS A 316 15.69 34.50 11.88
CA LYS A 316 15.61 33.10 11.41
C LYS A 316 14.19 32.61 11.15
N SER A 317 13.29 33.56 10.88
CA SER A 317 11.85 33.35 10.75
C SER A 317 11.52 32.53 9.50
N ASN A 318 10.45 31.75 9.61
CA ASN A 318 9.95 30.92 8.53
C ASN A 318 9.09 31.78 7.58
N TRP A 319 9.47 31.83 6.30
CA TRP A 319 8.70 32.40 5.21
C TRP A 319 7.80 31.33 4.59
N ARG A 320 6.49 31.61 4.47
CA ARG A 320 5.47 30.64 4.07
C ARG A 320 4.88 30.97 2.70
N LEU A 321 4.95 30.04 1.75
CA LEU A 321 4.30 30.15 0.44
C LEU A 321 3.54 28.89 0.06
N ARG A 322 2.48 29.03 -0.74
CA ARG A 322 1.76 27.90 -1.33
C ARG A 322 2.00 27.84 -2.85
N ASP A 323 2.25 26.65 -3.36
CA ASP A 323 2.42 26.42 -4.79
C ASP A 323 1.08 26.26 -5.54
N ASN A 324 1.18 26.19 -6.86
CA ASN A 324 0.07 25.97 -7.77
C ASN A 324 -0.62 24.60 -7.61
N PHE A 325 -0.04 23.64 -6.91
CA PHE A 325 -0.65 22.34 -6.59
C PHE A 325 -1.27 22.32 -5.19
N GLY A 326 -1.36 23.48 -4.52
CA GLY A 326 -1.92 23.62 -3.18
C GLY A 326 -0.98 23.24 -2.05
N THR A 327 0.26 22.84 -2.34
CA THR A 327 1.24 22.42 -1.33
C THR A 327 1.88 23.62 -0.65
N LEU A 328 2.03 23.52 0.66
CA LEU A 328 2.54 24.58 1.53
C LEU A 328 4.03 24.36 1.81
N HIS A 329 4.86 25.33 1.45
CA HIS A 329 6.31 25.28 1.55
C HIS A 329 6.82 26.32 2.55
N ILE A 330 7.86 25.96 3.30
CA ILE A 330 8.54 26.87 4.22
C ILE A 330 9.98 27.09 3.78
N PHE A 331 10.42 28.35 3.87
CA PHE A 331 11.79 28.79 3.58
C PHE A 331 12.33 29.63 4.73
N LYS A 332 13.66 29.79 4.78
CA LYS A 332 14.32 30.83 5.57
C LYS A 332 15.10 31.75 4.65
N ILE A 333 15.04 33.05 4.91
CA ILE A 333 15.95 34.02 4.31
C ILE A 333 17.33 33.82 4.97
N VAL A 334 18.36 33.67 4.13
CA VAL A 334 19.75 33.53 4.58
C VAL A 334 20.54 34.76 4.12
N PRO A 335 20.81 35.72 5.01
CA PRO A 335 21.70 36.84 4.72
C PRO A 335 23.14 36.34 4.56
N TYR A 336 23.84 36.82 3.52
CA TYR A 336 25.26 36.60 3.32
C TYR A 336 25.95 37.91 2.90
N GLU A 337 27.29 37.90 2.79
CA GLU A 337 28.11 39.13 2.64
C GLU A 337 27.74 40.19 3.72
N SER A 338 27.64 39.78 4.98
CA SER A 338 27.23 40.64 6.12
C SER A 338 25.87 41.35 5.95
N GLY A 339 24.94 40.72 5.20
CA GLY A 339 23.60 41.24 4.94
C GLY A 339 23.45 42.01 3.63
N ASN A 340 24.55 42.25 2.92
CA ASN A 340 24.57 42.90 1.60
C ASN A 340 23.86 42.05 0.52
N ARG A 341 23.76 40.74 0.72
CA ARG A 341 23.01 39.84 -0.15
C ARG A 341 22.14 38.90 0.67
N LEU A 342 21.14 38.32 0.00
CA LEU A 342 20.24 37.34 0.58
C LEU A 342 20.07 36.16 -0.38
N SER A 343 19.84 34.99 0.20
CA SER A 343 19.43 33.77 -0.49
C SER A 343 18.36 33.07 0.35
N ILE A 344 17.96 31.87 -0.05
CA ILE A 344 16.94 31.08 0.66
C ILE A 344 17.38 29.63 0.86
N VAL A 345 16.86 29.03 1.92
CA VAL A 345 16.89 27.58 2.11
C VAL A 345 15.46 27.07 2.37
N PRO A 346 14.98 26.04 1.67
CA PRO A 346 13.79 25.31 2.08
C PRO A 346 13.99 24.71 3.47
N VAL A 347 12.92 24.63 4.25
CA VAL A 347 12.92 24.05 5.58
C VAL A 347 11.88 22.92 5.61
N PRO A 348 12.30 21.65 5.75
CA PRO A 348 11.35 20.56 5.94
C PRO A 348 10.59 20.77 7.25
N LEU A 349 9.27 20.59 7.20
CA LEU A 349 8.42 20.68 8.38
C LEU A 349 8.80 19.55 9.36
N LYS A 350 9.03 19.90 10.63
CA LYS A 350 9.44 18.88 11.61
C LYS A 350 8.35 17.82 11.75
N ARG A 351 8.73 16.55 11.75
CA ARG A 351 7.86 15.40 12.04
C ARG A 351 8.30 14.75 13.35
N LYS A 352 7.34 14.31 14.17
CA LYS A 352 7.58 13.59 15.42
C LYS A 352 6.53 12.50 15.63
N VAL A 353 6.86 11.49 16.44
CA VAL A 353 5.85 10.53 16.90
C VAL A 353 5.11 11.11 18.09
N HIS A 354 3.77 11.08 18.05
CA HIS A 354 2.89 11.50 19.15
C HIS A 354 2.40 10.31 19.98
N PHE A 355 2.06 9.20 19.31
CA PHE A 355 1.63 7.95 19.94
C PHE A 355 2.41 6.79 19.34
N PHE A 356 2.86 5.85 20.18
CA PHE A 356 3.55 4.65 19.71
C PHE A 356 3.31 3.46 20.65
N ARG A 357 2.74 2.38 20.12
CA ARG A 357 2.44 1.17 20.87
C ARG A 357 2.75 -0.08 20.04
N ILE A 358 3.12 -1.17 20.71
CA ILE A 358 3.22 -2.51 20.13
C ILE A 358 2.27 -3.44 20.89
N THR A 359 1.47 -4.21 20.16
CA THR A 359 0.40 -5.07 20.69
C THR A 359 0.39 -6.43 19.99
N LEU A 360 -0.25 -7.43 20.61
CA LEU A 360 -0.67 -8.64 19.91
C LEU A 360 -2.08 -8.46 19.34
N PRO A 361 -2.49 -9.25 18.32
CA PRO A 361 -3.81 -9.12 17.70
C PRO A 361 -5.02 -9.34 18.63
N ASN A 362 -4.80 -9.95 19.79
CA ASN A 362 -5.80 -10.16 20.85
C ASN A 362 -5.75 -9.09 21.96
N GLY A 363 -5.02 -7.98 21.74
CA GLY A 363 -4.85 -6.89 22.69
C GLY A 363 -3.95 -7.20 23.90
N GLN A 364 -3.34 -8.40 23.97
CA GLN A 364 -2.46 -8.79 25.08
C GLN A 364 -1.01 -8.36 24.85
N ASP A 365 -0.25 -8.24 25.96
CA ASP A 365 1.19 -7.92 25.93
C ASP A 365 2.09 -9.18 25.99
N SER A 366 1.51 -10.39 25.99
CA SER A 366 2.31 -11.63 26.01
C SER A 366 1.64 -12.80 25.30
N THR A 367 2.47 -13.68 24.72
CA THR A 367 2.02 -14.89 24.01
C THR A 367 3.06 -16.00 24.07
N ASN A 368 2.60 -17.24 24.07
CA ASN A 368 3.42 -18.42 23.84
C ASN A 368 3.24 -19.01 22.43
N ALA A 369 2.46 -18.35 21.56
CA ALA A 369 1.99 -18.89 20.29
C ALA A 369 3.00 -18.77 19.13
N LEU A 370 4.21 -19.30 19.34
CA LEU A 370 5.28 -19.34 18.34
C LEU A 370 6.08 -20.65 18.49
N TYR A 371 6.31 -21.36 17.39
CA TYR A 371 7.18 -22.54 17.36
C TYR A 371 8.58 -22.14 16.88
N ALA A 372 9.62 -22.56 17.59
CA ALA A 372 11.02 -22.31 17.22
C ALA A 372 11.48 -23.25 16.08
N ASN A 373 10.91 -23.11 14.88
CA ASN A 373 11.14 -23.99 13.71
C ASN A 373 11.66 -23.24 12.45
N SER A 374 12.12 -21.99 12.56
CA SER A 374 12.49 -21.11 11.43
C SER A 374 11.36 -20.76 10.45
N ARG A 375 10.11 -21.18 10.67
CA ARG A 375 9.01 -21.08 9.68
C ARG A 375 7.74 -20.45 10.24
N HIS A 376 7.26 -20.90 11.40
CA HIS A 376 6.11 -20.34 12.09
C HIS A 376 6.36 -18.87 12.45
N GLN A 377 5.33 -18.03 12.30
CA GLN A 377 5.35 -16.61 12.58
C GLN A 377 4.29 -16.25 13.64
N CYS A 378 4.63 -15.34 14.55
CA CYS A 378 3.69 -14.68 15.43
C CYS A 378 3.44 -13.27 14.90
N LYS A 379 2.20 -12.95 14.52
CA LYS A 379 1.81 -11.58 14.16
C LYS A 379 1.90 -10.67 15.39
N VAL A 380 2.43 -9.47 15.20
CA VAL A 380 2.38 -8.34 16.13
C VAL A 380 1.87 -7.13 15.36
N SER A 381 1.15 -6.24 16.04
CA SER A 381 0.62 -5.02 15.45
C SER A 381 1.27 -3.81 16.12
N ILE A 382 1.61 -2.81 15.33
CA ILE A 382 2.34 -1.60 15.75
C ILE A 382 1.45 -0.41 15.45
N GLU A 383 0.98 0.25 16.50
CA GLU A 383 0.07 1.40 16.43
C GLU A 383 0.88 2.69 16.56
N VAL A 384 0.69 3.64 15.66
CA VAL A 384 1.49 4.87 15.62
C VAL A 384 0.68 6.06 15.11
N VAL A 385 0.93 7.24 15.71
CA VAL A 385 0.48 8.54 15.22
C VAL A 385 1.70 9.42 15.04
N VAL A 386 1.88 9.96 13.83
CA VAL A 386 2.89 11.00 13.56
C VAL A 386 2.21 12.36 13.53
N GLU A 387 2.87 13.34 14.14
CA GLU A 387 2.51 14.74 14.05
C GLU A 387 3.56 15.51 13.25
N ARG A 388 3.10 16.51 12.50
CA ARG A 388 3.94 17.49 11.80
C ARG A 388 3.72 18.88 12.37
N GLU A 389 4.79 19.67 12.41
CA GLU A 389 4.75 21.07 12.83
C GLU A 389 3.95 21.90 11.81
N THR A 390 2.91 22.57 12.29
CA THR A 390 2.03 23.41 11.47
C THR A 390 2.65 24.79 11.25
N VAL A 391 2.09 25.54 10.31
CA VAL A 391 2.55 26.90 9.98
C VAL A 391 2.44 27.91 11.12
N ASP A 392 1.67 27.67 12.16
CA ASP A 392 1.53 28.56 13.32
C ASP A 392 2.26 28.02 14.57
N GLY A 393 3.17 27.04 14.38
CA GLY A 393 3.94 26.41 15.47
C GLY A 393 3.17 25.36 16.29
N GLY A 394 1.92 25.08 15.91
CA GLY A 394 1.14 23.96 16.42
C GLY A 394 1.63 22.62 15.86
N TRP A 395 0.93 21.54 16.20
CA TRP A 395 1.18 20.21 15.67
C TRP A 395 -0.13 19.61 15.18
N GLU A 396 -0.11 18.96 14.02
CA GLU A 396 -1.25 18.27 13.42
C GLU A 396 -0.88 16.81 13.12
N ALA A 397 -1.85 15.89 13.26
CA ALA A 397 -1.63 14.49 12.89
C ALA A 397 -1.56 14.35 11.37
N VAL A 398 -0.58 13.60 10.86
CA VAL A 398 -0.36 13.34 9.44
C VAL A 398 -0.02 11.86 9.21
N PRO A 399 -0.29 11.30 8.01
CA PRO A 399 0.10 9.94 7.66
C PRO A 399 1.62 9.80 7.61
N LEU A 400 2.10 8.61 7.92
CA LEU A 400 3.47 8.18 7.71
C LEU A 400 3.83 8.19 6.23
N THR A 401 5.05 8.64 5.91
CA THR A 401 5.59 8.47 4.55
C THR A 401 5.87 6.98 4.25
N PRO A 402 5.99 6.57 2.98
CA PRO A 402 6.39 5.21 2.62
C PRO A 402 7.70 4.76 3.29
N GLU A 403 8.67 5.66 3.43
CA GLU A 403 9.96 5.42 4.08
C GLU A 403 9.78 5.22 5.59
N GLU A 404 8.95 6.04 6.24
CA GLU A 404 8.62 5.88 7.65
C GLU A 404 7.90 4.54 7.90
N LYS A 405 6.91 4.16 7.06
CA LYS A 405 6.23 2.85 7.10
C LYS A 405 7.19 1.67 6.87
N ALA A 406 8.13 1.81 5.93
CA ALA A 406 9.15 0.79 5.64
C ALA A 406 10.16 0.66 6.79
N SER A 407 10.45 1.74 7.51
CA SER A 407 11.37 1.74 8.67
C SER A 407 10.82 1.00 9.90
N VAL A 408 9.49 0.80 9.98
CA VAL A 408 8.83 0.13 11.12
C VAL A 408 9.32 -1.31 11.24
N THR A 409 9.85 -1.64 12.41
CA THR A 409 10.30 -3.00 12.75
C THR A 409 10.20 -3.26 14.26
N VAL A 410 10.57 -4.46 14.68
CA VAL A 410 10.60 -4.90 16.08
C VAL A 410 12.04 -5.15 16.50
N THR A 411 12.37 -4.83 17.75
CA THR A 411 13.69 -5.11 18.33
C THR A 411 13.58 -5.61 19.79
N ALA A 412 14.69 -6.06 20.37
CA ALA A 412 14.76 -6.42 21.79
C ALA A 412 14.44 -5.19 22.65
N TYR A 413 13.70 -5.37 23.75
CA TYR A 413 13.39 -4.28 24.67
C TYR A 413 14.67 -3.74 25.33
N SER A 414 14.97 -2.46 25.13
CA SER A 414 16.18 -1.79 25.63
C SER A 414 15.95 -0.28 25.74
N ALA A 415 16.80 0.42 26.49
CA ALA A 415 16.89 1.89 26.47
C ALA A 415 17.70 2.40 25.27
N ASP A 416 18.47 1.53 24.60
CA ASP A 416 19.17 1.88 23.35
C ASP A 416 18.21 1.79 22.16
N VAL A 417 17.98 2.92 21.50
CA VAL A 417 17.16 3.03 20.28
C VAL A 417 17.74 2.29 19.08
N ASN A 418 19.02 1.92 19.12
CA ASN A 418 19.73 1.15 18.10
C ASN A 418 19.99 -0.30 18.49
N GLN A 419 19.43 -0.76 19.60
CA GLN A 419 19.40 -2.17 19.97
C GLN A 419 18.94 -3.02 18.77
N PRO A 420 19.67 -4.08 18.38
CA PRO A 420 19.22 -5.06 17.39
C PRO A 420 18.31 -6.13 18.01
N LEU A 421 17.58 -6.86 17.15
CA LEU A 421 16.90 -8.09 17.54
C LEU A 421 17.88 -9.09 18.19
N PRO A 422 17.42 -9.91 19.15
CA PRO A 422 18.27 -10.93 19.74
C PRO A 422 18.64 -12.01 18.70
N LEU A 423 19.84 -12.59 18.83
CA LEU A 423 20.29 -13.66 17.94
C LEU A 423 19.25 -14.79 17.82
N GLY A 424 18.98 -15.20 16.58
CA GLY A 424 17.96 -16.20 16.25
C GLY A 424 16.57 -15.63 15.93
N TRP A 425 16.28 -14.38 16.29
CA TRP A 425 14.99 -13.74 16.00
C TRP A 425 15.02 -12.98 14.66
N ALA A 426 13.89 -13.05 13.95
CA ALA A 426 13.61 -12.29 12.75
C ALA A 426 12.25 -11.59 12.87
N CYS A 427 12.11 -10.48 12.15
CA CYS A 427 10.90 -9.69 12.01
C CYS A 427 10.63 -9.57 10.50
N ASP A 428 9.70 -10.35 9.98
CA ASP A 428 9.32 -10.33 8.57
C ASP A 428 8.20 -9.28 8.36
N THR A 429 8.17 -8.65 7.19
CA THR A 429 7.12 -7.68 6.83
C THR A 429 5.80 -8.33 6.44
N ASN A 430 5.84 -9.56 5.91
CA ASN A 430 4.68 -10.25 5.36
C ASN A 430 4.43 -11.61 6.04
N LYS A 431 3.16 -12.01 6.13
CA LYS A 431 2.76 -13.38 6.50
C LYS A 431 3.26 -14.35 5.44
N ASN A 432 3.80 -15.50 5.86
CA ASN A 432 4.15 -16.60 4.98
C ASN A 432 2.98 -17.60 4.85
N ILE A 433 3.23 -18.77 4.24
CA ILE A 433 2.19 -19.77 3.95
C ILE A 433 1.72 -20.58 5.17
N TYR A 434 2.36 -20.41 6.34
CA TYR A 434 2.05 -21.19 7.53
C TYR A 434 0.96 -20.53 8.38
N GLU A 435 0.23 -21.36 9.12
CA GLU A 435 -0.78 -20.94 10.07
C GLU A 435 -0.12 -20.29 11.30
N ILE A 436 -0.87 -19.39 11.95
CA ILE A 436 -0.44 -18.66 13.15
C ILE A 436 -1.18 -19.27 14.34
N GLY A 437 -0.49 -19.44 15.47
CA GLY A 437 -1.07 -20.02 16.68
C GLY A 437 -0.44 -21.35 17.05
N LEU A 438 -0.78 -21.90 18.21
CA LEU A 438 -0.39 -23.27 18.55
C LEU A 438 -1.41 -24.25 17.96
N TRP A 439 -0.93 -25.44 17.58
CA TRP A 439 -1.82 -26.54 17.22
C TRP A 439 -2.52 -27.08 18.47
N GLU A 440 -3.86 -27.05 18.47
CA GLU A 440 -4.69 -27.64 19.52
C GLU A 440 -5.19 -29.04 19.10
N ARG A 441 -4.79 -30.07 19.84
CA ARG A 441 -5.18 -31.48 19.59
C ARG A 441 -6.68 -31.77 19.73
N SER A 442 -7.46 -30.85 20.30
CA SER A 442 -8.83 -31.08 20.76
C SER A 442 -9.87 -30.14 20.15
N ALA A 443 -9.44 -29.18 19.33
CA ALA A 443 -10.33 -28.21 18.72
C ALA A 443 -10.92 -28.75 17.40
N GLU A 444 -12.22 -28.59 17.21
CA GLU A 444 -12.78 -28.53 15.85
C GLU A 444 -12.19 -27.30 15.13
N PRO A 445 -12.11 -27.30 13.78
CA PRO A 445 -11.48 -26.20 13.04
C PRO A 445 -12.21 -24.87 13.30
N ALA A 446 -11.66 -24.09 14.22
CA ALA A 446 -12.07 -22.73 14.45
C ALA A 446 -11.79 -21.92 13.18
N GLY A 447 -12.85 -21.47 12.51
CA GLY A 447 -12.71 -20.53 11.39
C GLY A 447 -11.91 -19.32 11.85
N GLU A 448 -11.05 -18.79 10.98
CA GLU A 448 -10.21 -17.62 11.27
C GLU A 448 -11.09 -16.51 11.85
N GLN A 449 -10.95 -16.25 13.16
CA GLN A 449 -11.65 -15.14 13.79
C GLN A 449 -11.08 -13.86 13.19
N GLY A 450 -11.87 -13.24 12.33
CA GLY A 450 -11.53 -11.97 11.71
C GLY A 450 -11.16 -10.93 12.78
N PRO A 451 -10.32 -9.94 12.44
CA PRO A 451 -9.79 -9.02 13.43
C PRO A 451 -10.91 -8.30 14.16
N GLN A 452 -11.07 -8.59 15.46
CA GLN A 452 -11.85 -7.76 16.37
C GLN A 452 -11.12 -6.42 16.49
N ARG A 453 -11.41 -5.51 15.57
CA ARG A 453 -11.05 -4.10 15.71
C ARG A 453 -11.75 -3.59 16.96
N HIS A 454 -10.99 -2.97 17.86
CA HIS A 454 -11.57 -2.06 18.82
C HIS A 454 -12.26 -0.93 18.03
N ALA A 455 -13.58 -0.81 18.17
CA ALA A 455 -14.22 0.47 17.94
C ALA A 455 -13.62 1.52 18.89
N ASP A 456 -13.66 2.79 18.49
CA ASP A 456 -13.16 3.96 19.23
C ASP A 456 -11.64 4.25 19.15
N SER A 457 -10.96 3.83 18.08
CA SER A 457 -9.70 4.50 17.68
C SER A 457 -10.00 5.78 16.89
N PRO A 458 -9.47 6.96 17.28
CA PRO A 458 -9.57 8.17 16.46
C PRO A 458 -8.87 7.96 15.12
N ALA A 459 -9.35 8.65 14.08
CA ALA A 459 -9.03 8.41 12.66
C ALA A 459 -7.56 8.65 12.23
N SER A 460 -6.64 8.90 13.17
CA SER A 460 -5.21 9.16 12.94
C SER A 460 -4.26 8.04 13.36
N ILE A 461 -4.75 6.96 13.99
CA ILE A 461 -3.89 5.84 14.40
C ILE A 461 -3.65 4.89 13.22
N GLU A 462 -2.43 4.88 12.69
CA GLU A 462 -2.01 3.89 11.71
C GLU A 462 -1.54 2.60 12.39
N VAL A 463 -1.98 1.45 11.86
CA VAL A 463 -1.65 0.12 12.39
C VAL A 463 -0.83 -0.65 11.37
N ILE A 464 0.38 -1.07 11.77
CA ILE A 464 1.35 -1.73 10.90
C ILE A 464 1.66 -3.12 11.46
N ASP A 465 1.35 -4.15 10.68
CA ASP A 465 1.63 -5.53 11.06
C ASP A 465 3.09 -5.93 10.79
N ARG A 466 3.63 -6.76 11.68
CA ARG A 466 4.93 -7.44 11.54
C ARG A 466 4.84 -8.87 12.03
N TYR A 467 5.74 -9.72 11.55
CA TYR A 467 5.68 -11.17 11.76
C TYR A 467 6.97 -11.67 12.42
N MET A 468 6.90 -11.91 13.74
CA MET A 468 8.02 -12.36 14.57
C MET A 468 8.28 -13.85 14.37
N ARG A 469 9.53 -14.23 14.12
CA ARG A 469 9.94 -15.61 13.84
C ARG A 469 11.23 -15.96 14.57
N LEU A 470 11.39 -17.22 14.96
CA LEU A 470 12.56 -17.73 15.69
C LEU A 470 13.19 -18.91 14.94
N LEU A 471 14.51 -18.82 14.70
CA LEU A 471 15.28 -19.86 14.03
C LEU A 471 15.30 -21.17 14.84
N ALA A 472 15.18 -22.30 14.14
CA ALA A 472 15.30 -23.63 14.68
C ALA A 472 16.63 -23.82 15.44
N GLY A 473 16.56 -24.48 16.60
CA GLY A 473 17.71 -24.66 17.50
C GLY A 473 18.04 -23.47 18.40
N SER A 474 17.38 -22.31 18.22
CA SER A 474 17.53 -21.16 19.14
C SER A 474 16.95 -21.44 20.53
N SER A 475 17.38 -20.66 21.52
CA SER A 475 16.80 -20.69 22.87
C SER A 475 15.31 -20.34 22.83
N VAL A 476 14.49 -21.18 23.48
CA VAL A 476 13.05 -20.95 23.70
C VAL A 476 12.75 -20.13 24.96
N GLU A 477 13.77 -19.51 25.55
CA GLU A 477 13.58 -18.52 26.62
C GLU A 477 12.69 -17.38 26.16
N SER A 478 11.81 -16.94 27.06
CA SER A 478 10.95 -15.81 26.79
C SER A 478 11.72 -14.50 26.74
N ARG A 479 11.33 -13.61 25.81
CA ARG A 479 12.00 -12.31 25.61
C ARG A 479 10.98 -11.18 25.46
N ARG A 480 11.38 -9.99 25.91
CA ARG A 480 10.64 -8.74 25.69
C ARG A 480 11.12 -8.03 24.43
N PHE A 481 10.17 -7.45 23.71
CA PHE A 481 10.38 -6.73 22.47
C PHE A 481 9.70 -5.36 22.52
N MET A 482 10.21 -4.43 21.73
CA MET A 482 9.67 -3.09 21.49
C MET A 482 9.61 -2.81 19.98
N ALA A 483 8.69 -1.97 19.53
CA ALA A 483 8.73 -1.50 18.14
C ALA A 483 9.78 -0.38 17.99
N LYS A 484 10.25 -0.19 16.75
CA LYS A 484 11.18 0.85 16.31
C LYS A 484 10.65 1.46 15.01
N ILE A 485 10.77 2.78 14.88
CA ILE A 485 10.43 3.54 13.66
C ILE A 485 11.44 4.69 13.49
N VAL A 486 11.65 5.14 12.25
CA VAL A 486 12.37 6.38 11.93
C VAL A 486 11.36 7.38 11.37
N VAL A 487 11.27 8.56 11.99
CA VAL A 487 10.35 9.65 11.62
C VAL A 487 11.13 10.96 11.62
N GLY A 488 11.06 11.73 10.53
CA GLY A 488 11.84 12.96 10.38
C GLY A 488 13.35 12.78 10.60
N GLY A 489 13.91 11.63 10.23
CA GLY A 489 15.32 11.26 10.45
C GLY A 489 15.68 10.85 11.89
N LYS A 490 14.74 10.91 12.84
CA LYS A 490 14.95 10.52 14.24
C LYS A 490 14.40 9.12 14.52
N VAL A 491 15.15 8.32 15.27
CA VAL A 491 14.72 6.99 15.73
C VAL A 491 13.84 7.12 16.97
N TYR A 492 12.66 6.51 16.92
CA TYR A 492 11.76 6.32 18.05
C TYR A 492 11.60 4.82 18.34
N THR A 493 11.36 4.48 19.60
CA THR A 493 11.00 3.12 20.03
C THR A 493 9.75 3.17 20.93
N THR A 494 9.08 2.05 21.15
CA THR A 494 7.98 2.00 22.14
C THR A 494 8.47 2.00 23.60
N ASN A 495 9.79 2.09 23.83
CA ASN A 495 10.42 2.36 25.12
C ASN A 495 11.35 3.58 24.96
N PHE A 496 10.75 4.76 24.84
CA PHE A 496 11.44 5.98 24.43
C PHE A 496 10.99 7.16 25.28
N LYS A 497 11.94 8.02 25.67
CA LYS A 497 11.66 9.21 26.47
C LYS A 497 12.57 10.36 26.04
N ASP A 498 12.00 11.37 25.39
CA ASP A 498 12.70 12.60 25.01
C ASP A 498 11.71 13.77 24.84
N GLY A 499 11.99 14.89 25.50
CA GLY A 499 11.11 16.06 25.51
C GLY A 499 9.70 15.73 25.99
N SER A 500 8.71 15.91 25.11
CA SER A 500 7.29 15.60 25.34
C SER A 500 6.85 14.21 24.86
N SER A 501 7.72 13.42 24.23
CA SER A 501 7.43 12.04 23.84
C SER A 501 7.87 11.09 24.96
N ASP A 502 6.92 10.36 25.55
CA ASP A 502 7.14 9.35 26.59
C ASP A 502 6.33 8.09 26.27
N PHE A 503 7.00 7.05 25.79
CA PHE A 503 6.41 5.80 25.32
C PHE A 503 6.91 4.63 26.17
N ASN A 504 5.97 3.82 26.66
CA ASN A 504 6.27 2.61 27.41
C ASN A 504 5.28 1.49 27.05
N SER A 505 5.60 0.77 25.98
CA SER A 505 4.85 -0.38 25.47
C SER A 505 5.83 -1.44 24.97
N TRP A 506 5.52 -2.69 25.27
CA TRP A 506 6.34 -3.86 24.97
C TRP A 506 5.47 -5.09 24.84
N LEU A 507 5.98 -6.12 24.19
CA LEU A 507 5.37 -7.44 24.20
C LEU A 507 6.37 -8.53 24.59
N HIS A 508 5.87 -9.67 25.05
CA HIS A 508 6.66 -10.78 25.59
C HIS A 508 6.29 -12.07 24.88
N ILE A 509 7.23 -12.62 24.10
CA ILE A 509 7.03 -13.86 23.35
C ILE A 509 7.79 -14.98 24.05
N SER A 510 7.08 -16.06 24.39
CA SER A 510 7.58 -17.28 25.05
C SER A 510 7.52 -18.48 24.08
N PRO A 511 8.51 -18.67 23.20
CA PRO A 511 8.46 -19.70 22.16
C PRO A 511 8.26 -21.11 22.72
N GLN A 512 7.60 -21.96 21.95
CA GLN A 512 7.50 -23.39 22.19
C GLN A 512 8.49 -24.15 21.33
N ARG A 513 8.95 -25.30 21.85
CA ARG A 513 9.67 -26.28 21.02
C ARG A 513 8.72 -26.83 19.96
N PRO A 514 9.17 -27.05 18.71
CA PRO A 514 8.36 -27.70 17.69
C PRO A 514 7.90 -29.09 18.18
N TYR A 515 6.63 -29.41 18.00
CA TYR A 515 6.12 -30.76 18.29
C TYR A 515 6.58 -31.75 17.20
N ARG A 516 6.45 -33.04 17.49
CA ARG A 516 6.61 -34.13 16.52
C ARG A 516 5.31 -34.90 16.43
N VAL A 517 4.87 -35.18 15.20
CA VAL A 517 3.81 -36.16 14.91
C VAL A 517 4.47 -37.53 14.81
N LYS A 518 4.00 -38.50 15.58
CA LYS A 518 4.48 -39.89 15.52
C LYS A 518 3.68 -40.72 14.53
N VAL A 519 4.22 -41.84 14.07
CA VAL A 519 3.47 -42.82 13.25
C VAL A 519 2.19 -43.28 13.95
N ALA A 520 2.20 -43.40 15.29
CA ALA A 520 1.02 -43.73 16.09
C ALA A 520 -0.08 -42.64 16.07
N ASP A 521 0.25 -41.40 15.73
CA ASP A 521 -0.71 -40.30 15.53
C ASP A 521 -1.28 -40.29 14.08
N LEU A 522 -0.71 -41.06 13.14
CA LEU A 522 -1.09 -41.07 11.73
C LEU A 522 -2.15 -42.13 11.41
N ARG A 523 -3.17 -41.77 10.61
CA ARG A 523 -4.10 -42.73 10.03
C ARG A 523 -3.61 -43.19 8.66
N GLN A 524 -3.14 -44.43 8.58
CA GLN A 524 -2.77 -45.08 7.32
C GLN A 524 -4.01 -45.46 6.48
N THR A 525 -3.88 -45.42 5.16
CA THR A 525 -4.85 -45.98 4.21
C THR A 525 -4.07 -46.57 3.03
N ARG A 526 -4.42 -47.79 2.61
CA ARG A 526 -3.87 -48.45 1.42
C ARG A 526 -4.87 -48.38 0.27
N ASP A 527 -4.35 -48.29 -0.94
CA ASP A 527 -5.07 -48.30 -2.20
C ASP A 527 -4.30 -49.12 -3.23
N ASP A 528 -5.00 -49.77 -4.16
CA ASP A 528 -4.41 -50.68 -5.15
C ASP A 528 -4.77 -50.20 -6.57
N PRO A 529 -4.33 -48.99 -6.99
CA PRO A 529 -4.85 -48.31 -8.18
C PRO A 529 -4.47 -48.94 -9.54
N PHE A 530 -3.52 -49.88 -9.60
CA PHE A 530 -3.10 -50.47 -10.88
C PHE A 530 -2.56 -51.90 -10.74
N TRP A 531 -3.07 -52.81 -11.58
CA TRP A 531 -2.59 -54.17 -11.75
C TRP A 531 -2.59 -54.58 -13.23
N ASP A 532 -1.45 -55.08 -13.73
CA ASP A 532 -1.32 -55.75 -15.03
C ASP A 532 -0.84 -57.19 -14.84
N GLY A 533 -1.73 -58.15 -15.12
CA GLY A 533 -1.47 -59.57 -14.97
C GLY A 533 -0.59 -60.20 -16.06
N VAL A 534 -0.33 -59.51 -17.18
CA VAL A 534 0.55 -59.95 -18.28
C VAL A 534 2.01 -59.66 -17.93
N TRP A 535 2.29 -58.45 -17.47
CA TRP A 535 3.65 -57.97 -17.15
C TRP A 535 4.00 -58.06 -15.66
N LYS A 536 3.07 -58.57 -14.84
CA LYS A 536 3.18 -58.70 -13.37
C LYS A 536 3.50 -57.36 -12.71
N ILE A 537 2.86 -56.31 -13.20
CA ILE A 537 2.97 -54.98 -12.63
C ILE A 537 1.89 -54.84 -11.58
N ASP A 538 2.29 -54.40 -10.39
CA ASP A 538 1.41 -54.14 -9.26
C ASP A 538 1.82 -52.80 -8.66
N ILE A 539 0.87 -51.90 -8.45
CA ILE A 539 1.15 -50.58 -7.86
C ILE A 539 0.17 -50.34 -6.72
N ASP A 540 0.66 -50.49 -5.49
CA ASP A 540 -0.07 -50.09 -4.28
C ASP A 540 0.37 -48.69 -3.85
N VAL A 541 -0.57 -47.92 -3.29
CA VAL A 541 -0.32 -46.59 -2.74
C VAL A 541 -0.72 -46.55 -1.27
N TYR A 542 0.19 -46.05 -0.45
CA TYR A 542 0.03 -45.91 0.98
C TYR A 542 -0.03 -44.42 1.32
N TYR A 543 -1.15 -44.01 1.91
CA TYR A 543 -1.43 -42.64 2.34
C TYR A 543 -1.38 -42.57 3.86
N TRP A 544 -0.81 -41.50 4.41
CA TRP A 544 -0.93 -41.18 5.84
C TRP A 544 -1.58 -39.81 6.03
N LEU A 545 -2.65 -39.79 6.82
CA LEU A 545 -3.28 -38.56 7.31
C LEU A 545 -2.76 -38.23 8.72
N PRO A 546 -2.34 -36.99 8.98
CA PRO A 546 -2.07 -36.54 10.33
C PRO A 546 -3.38 -36.32 11.12
N PRO A 547 -3.28 -36.08 12.45
CA PRO A 547 -4.41 -35.71 13.29
C PRO A 547 -5.19 -34.47 12.84
N SER A 548 -6.39 -34.28 13.40
CA SER A 548 -7.21 -33.08 13.21
C SER A 548 -6.42 -31.78 13.48
N GLY A 549 -6.67 -30.76 12.65
CA GLY A 549 -5.96 -29.48 12.68
C GLY A 549 -4.60 -29.49 11.98
N LEU A 550 -4.06 -30.67 11.59
CA LEU A 550 -2.81 -30.76 10.85
C LEU A 550 -3.02 -31.17 9.39
N ARG A 551 -2.10 -30.70 8.53
CA ARG A 551 -1.93 -31.14 7.15
C ARG A 551 -0.48 -30.99 6.74
N PHE A 552 0.07 -31.96 6.01
CA PHE A 552 1.38 -31.81 5.38
C PHE A 552 1.24 -30.90 4.14
N VAL A 553 2.03 -29.83 4.09
CA VAL A 553 2.00 -28.81 3.02
C VAL A 553 3.24 -28.85 2.13
N SER A 554 4.34 -29.46 2.62
CA SER A 554 5.53 -29.71 1.81
C SER A 554 6.25 -30.99 2.27
N GLN A 555 7.13 -31.50 1.41
CA GLN A 555 8.02 -32.62 1.70
C GLN A 555 9.32 -32.49 0.89
N SER A 556 10.40 -33.00 1.45
CA SER A 556 11.74 -32.99 0.83
C SER A 556 12.13 -34.36 0.24
N GLY A 557 11.26 -35.36 0.35
CA GLY A 557 11.59 -36.75 -0.03
C GLY A 557 12.51 -37.41 1.01
N LEU A 558 13.27 -38.40 0.54
CA LEU A 558 14.29 -39.11 1.33
C LEU A 558 15.63 -38.35 1.34
N ASP A 559 16.28 -38.24 2.51
CA ASP A 559 17.57 -37.55 2.68
C ASP A 559 18.70 -38.11 1.79
N ALA A 560 18.73 -39.43 1.60
CA ALA A 560 19.56 -40.07 0.57
C ALA A 560 18.79 -41.27 -0.01
N PRO A 561 18.17 -41.15 -1.20
CA PRO A 561 17.44 -42.25 -1.83
C PRO A 561 18.38 -43.31 -2.38
N LEU A 562 17.88 -44.55 -2.46
CA LEU A 562 18.57 -45.65 -3.13
C LEU A 562 18.74 -45.32 -4.62
N GLN A 563 19.96 -45.46 -5.13
CA GLN A 563 20.23 -45.27 -6.55
C GLN A 563 19.69 -46.48 -7.35
N VAL A 564 18.73 -46.22 -8.23
CA VAL A 564 18.06 -47.24 -9.05
C VAL A 564 18.14 -46.86 -10.53
N SER A 565 18.50 -47.83 -11.37
CA SER A 565 18.46 -47.68 -12.83
C SER A 565 17.04 -47.39 -13.31
N HIS A 566 16.84 -46.43 -14.20
CA HIS A 566 15.52 -46.00 -14.69
C HIS A 566 14.60 -45.50 -13.56
N GLU A 567 15.15 -44.85 -12.54
CA GLU A 567 14.39 -44.09 -11.53
C GLU A 567 13.44 -43.08 -12.21
N GLY A 568 12.23 -42.91 -11.65
CA GLY A 568 11.21 -42.03 -12.19
C GLY A 568 11.46 -40.55 -11.84
N ASP A 569 10.96 -39.64 -12.68
CA ASP A 569 11.31 -38.21 -12.58
C ASP A 569 10.77 -37.52 -11.30
N TYR A 570 9.85 -38.18 -10.58
CA TYR A 570 9.20 -37.67 -9.37
C TYR A 570 9.24 -38.68 -8.21
N PHE A 571 10.24 -39.57 -8.14
CA PHE A 571 10.28 -40.65 -7.15
C PHE A 571 11.65 -40.83 -6.48
N HIS A 572 11.62 -41.02 -5.15
CA HIS A 572 12.78 -41.36 -4.34
C HIS A 572 12.60 -42.77 -3.79
N THR A 573 13.38 -43.74 -4.30
CA THR A 573 13.36 -45.12 -3.80
C THR A 573 13.97 -45.21 -2.40
N SER A 574 13.25 -45.87 -1.48
CA SER A 574 13.73 -46.23 -0.15
C SER A 574 14.42 -47.61 -0.16
N PHE A 575 13.74 -48.63 -0.70
CA PHE A 575 14.31 -49.97 -0.81
C PHE A 575 13.81 -50.72 -2.05
N CYS A 576 14.60 -51.72 -2.46
CA CYS A 576 14.29 -52.67 -3.52
C CYS A 576 14.64 -54.08 -3.05
N GLN A 577 13.69 -55.01 -3.15
CA GLN A 577 13.84 -56.42 -2.80
C GLN A 577 13.41 -57.32 -3.97
N ARG A 578 13.71 -58.62 -3.89
CA ARG A 578 13.26 -59.62 -4.87
C ARG A 578 12.58 -60.80 -4.17
N SER A 579 11.35 -61.10 -4.59
CA SER A 579 10.62 -62.30 -4.18
C SER A 579 10.38 -63.20 -5.39
N GLY A 580 11.14 -64.31 -5.46
CA GLY A 580 11.09 -65.25 -6.58
C GLY A 580 11.55 -64.65 -7.91
N ARG A 581 10.59 -64.36 -8.81
CA ARG A 581 10.82 -63.66 -10.09
C ARG A 581 10.40 -62.19 -10.07
N VAL A 582 9.68 -61.75 -9.05
CA VAL A 582 9.16 -60.40 -8.94
C VAL A 582 10.14 -59.53 -8.15
N TYR A 583 10.54 -58.43 -8.76
CA TYR A 583 11.26 -57.34 -8.12
C TYR A 583 10.24 -56.35 -7.56
N ARG A 584 10.47 -55.89 -6.34
CA ARG A 584 9.63 -54.90 -5.66
C ARG A 584 10.49 -53.69 -5.31
N LYS A 585 9.97 -52.51 -5.61
CA LYS A 585 10.57 -51.20 -5.34
C LYS A 585 9.60 -50.41 -4.48
N VAL A 586 10.10 -49.81 -3.42
CA VAL A 586 9.30 -49.02 -2.48
C VAL A 586 9.96 -47.66 -2.27
N GLY A 587 9.16 -46.60 -2.27
CA GLY A 587 9.66 -45.24 -2.11
C GLY A 587 8.56 -44.20 -2.03
N VAL A 588 8.94 -42.93 -2.15
CA VAL A 588 8.05 -41.77 -1.96
C VAL A 588 8.01 -40.92 -3.22
N VAL A 589 6.84 -40.34 -3.49
CA VAL A 589 6.68 -39.36 -4.57
C VAL A 589 7.17 -38.01 -4.08
N VAL A 590 8.00 -37.34 -4.87
CA VAL A 590 8.56 -36.00 -4.57
C VAL A 590 8.03 -34.94 -5.55
N SER A 591 8.17 -33.66 -5.17
CA SER A 591 7.83 -32.49 -6.00
C SER A 591 6.38 -32.40 -6.52
N LYS A 592 5.46 -33.25 -6.04
CA LYS A 592 4.01 -33.21 -6.33
C LYS A 592 3.21 -32.88 -5.07
N ASN A 593 3.52 -31.73 -4.47
CA ASN A 593 3.01 -31.29 -3.16
C ASN A 593 1.60 -30.67 -3.21
N ILE A 594 0.84 -30.90 -4.28
CA ILE A 594 -0.59 -30.56 -4.37
C ILE A 594 -1.39 -31.87 -4.31
N PRO A 595 -2.28 -32.06 -3.34
CA PRO A 595 -3.20 -33.19 -3.32
C PRO A 595 -4.08 -33.22 -4.59
N GLY A 596 -4.42 -34.41 -5.09
CA GLY A 596 -5.18 -34.53 -6.35
C GLY A 596 -4.33 -34.61 -7.62
N LEU A 597 -3.02 -34.28 -7.57
CA LEU A 597 -2.14 -34.46 -8.73
C LEU A 597 -2.03 -35.94 -9.11
N ARG A 598 -2.43 -36.27 -10.34
CA ARG A 598 -2.28 -37.60 -10.92
C ARG A 598 -0.80 -37.95 -11.09
N LEU A 599 -0.47 -39.21 -10.85
CA LEU A 599 0.79 -39.79 -11.30
C LEU A 599 0.63 -40.36 -12.69
N ARG A 600 1.75 -40.43 -13.40
CA ARG A 600 1.97 -41.30 -14.55
C ARG A 600 2.92 -42.41 -14.16
N TYR A 601 2.90 -43.50 -14.91
CA TYR A 601 3.80 -44.63 -14.71
C TYR A 601 5.28 -44.23 -14.61
N ASN A 602 5.77 -43.45 -15.59
CA ASN A 602 7.16 -43.01 -15.67
C ASN A 602 7.59 -42.06 -14.54
N ASP A 603 6.64 -41.51 -13.77
CA ASP A 603 6.95 -40.72 -12.58
C ASP A 603 7.58 -41.58 -11.48
N ILE A 604 7.28 -42.90 -11.44
CA ILE A 604 7.75 -43.88 -10.46
C ILE A 604 8.92 -44.71 -11.00
N HIS A 605 8.81 -45.22 -12.23
CA HIS A 605 9.88 -46.00 -12.87
C HIS A 605 9.78 -45.89 -14.39
N ARG A 606 10.86 -45.47 -15.04
CA ARG A 606 10.91 -45.29 -16.49
C ARG A 606 11.09 -46.62 -17.22
N ASP A 607 10.71 -46.62 -18.50
CA ASP A 607 10.93 -47.72 -19.46
C ASP A 607 10.29 -49.07 -19.10
N ALA A 608 9.29 -49.08 -18.22
CA ALA A 608 8.60 -50.29 -17.80
C ALA A 608 7.90 -51.05 -18.96
N PRO A 609 7.76 -52.38 -18.87
CA PRO A 609 7.21 -53.17 -19.97
C PRO A 609 5.71 -52.89 -20.18
N GLY A 610 5.24 -53.11 -21.42
CA GLY A 610 3.81 -53.13 -21.74
C GLY A 610 3.11 -51.78 -21.94
N HIS A 611 3.62 -50.69 -21.36
CA HIS A 611 2.86 -49.43 -21.25
C HIS A 611 3.57 -48.23 -21.88
N TRP A 612 3.78 -48.25 -23.20
CA TRP A 612 4.35 -47.13 -23.96
C TRP A 612 3.51 -45.85 -23.85
N ASP A 613 2.20 -46.00 -23.62
CA ASP A 613 1.23 -44.91 -23.46
C ASP A 613 1.36 -44.15 -22.12
N ASN A 614 2.22 -44.63 -21.19
CA ASN A 614 2.53 -44.01 -19.90
C ASN A 614 1.26 -43.60 -19.11
N PRO A 615 0.43 -44.59 -18.70
CA PRO A 615 -0.91 -44.37 -18.17
C PRO A 615 -0.91 -43.58 -16.86
N TYR A 616 -2.05 -42.93 -16.59
CA TYR A 616 -2.29 -42.29 -15.30
C TYR A 616 -2.61 -43.33 -14.22
N ILE A 617 -2.03 -43.13 -13.04
CA ILE A 617 -2.29 -43.89 -11.82
C ILE A 617 -3.10 -42.97 -10.89
N GLU A 618 -4.20 -43.48 -10.35
CA GLU A 618 -4.99 -42.74 -9.36
C GLU A 618 -4.17 -42.59 -8.06
N PHE A 619 -4.01 -41.34 -7.60
CA PHE A 619 -3.00 -41.00 -6.58
C PHE A 619 -3.52 -39.97 -5.56
N ASN A 620 -4.82 -40.01 -5.34
CA ASN A 620 -5.60 -38.98 -4.66
C ASN A 620 -6.80 -39.53 -3.87
N ARG A 621 -6.83 -40.84 -3.57
CA ARG A 621 -7.90 -41.45 -2.75
C ARG A 621 -8.01 -40.81 -1.35
N VAL A 622 -6.92 -40.21 -0.87
CA VAL A 622 -6.86 -39.46 0.38
C VAL A 622 -6.21 -38.10 0.14
N ASN A 623 -6.80 -37.05 0.72
CA ASN A 623 -6.32 -35.66 0.61
C ASN A 623 -5.08 -35.42 1.49
N THR A 624 -3.94 -35.99 1.11
CA THR A 624 -2.64 -35.84 1.77
C THR A 624 -1.52 -35.87 0.74
N ILE A 625 -0.44 -35.14 0.99
CA ILE A 625 0.78 -35.25 0.17
C ILE A 625 1.67 -36.42 0.61
N MET A 626 1.51 -36.89 1.86
CA MET A 626 2.30 -37.97 2.46
C MET A 626 1.90 -39.32 1.87
N ARG A 627 2.54 -39.68 0.76
CA ARG A 627 2.24 -40.86 -0.05
C ARG A 627 3.50 -41.64 -0.40
N ALA A 628 3.49 -42.94 -0.10
CA ALA A 628 4.50 -43.89 -0.55
C ALA A 628 3.88 -44.86 -1.58
N VAL A 629 4.72 -45.38 -2.48
CA VAL A 629 4.31 -46.34 -3.52
C VAL A 629 5.09 -47.64 -3.35
N TRP A 630 4.37 -48.74 -3.47
CA TRP A 630 4.92 -50.06 -3.70
C TRP A 630 4.77 -50.40 -5.17
N PHE A 631 5.86 -50.77 -5.83
CA PHE A 631 5.92 -51.06 -7.26
C PHE A 631 6.50 -52.45 -7.48
N SER A 632 5.73 -53.36 -8.08
CA SER A 632 6.18 -54.72 -8.44
C SER A 632 6.37 -54.85 -9.95
N THR A 633 7.35 -55.65 -10.40
CA THR A 633 7.54 -56.02 -11.80
C THR A 633 8.40 -57.30 -11.93
N GLU A 634 8.30 -58.04 -13.05
CA GLU A 634 9.27 -59.10 -13.37
C GLU A 634 10.60 -58.58 -13.95
N ARG A 635 10.71 -57.27 -14.29
CA ARG A 635 11.98 -56.72 -14.77
C ARG A 635 13.02 -56.57 -13.64
N PRO A 636 14.30 -56.84 -13.90
CA PRO A 636 15.35 -56.65 -12.89
C PRO A 636 15.47 -55.21 -12.40
N ILE A 637 15.35 -55.03 -11.09
CA ILE A 637 15.66 -53.79 -10.37
C ILE A 637 16.84 -54.08 -9.42
N SER A 638 17.77 -53.13 -9.29
CA SER A 638 18.87 -53.21 -8.32
C SER A 638 18.34 -53.29 -6.89
N GLN A 639 18.68 -54.37 -6.18
CA GLN A 639 18.28 -54.58 -4.78
C GLN A 639 19.12 -53.74 -3.82
N GLY A 640 18.54 -53.33 -2.70
CA GLY A 640 19.19 -52.54 -1.66
C GLY A 640 18.18 -51.86 -0.74
N ASN A 641 18.65 -51.26 0.34
CA ASN A 641 17.83 -50.47 1.26
C ASN A 641 18.64 -49.26 1.71
N ALA A 642 18.08 -48.05 1.55
CA ALA A 642 18.72 -46.81 1.96
C ALA A 642 18.56 -46.53 3.47
N GLY A 643 17.46 -46.97 4.08
CA GLY A 643 17.16 -46.75 5.50
C GLY A 643 17.07 -45.28 5.95
N THR A 644 16.99 -44.34 5.01
CA THR A 644 17.07 -42.89 5.28
C THR A 644 15.71 -42.27 5.59
N PRO A 645 15.68 -41.15 6.34
CA PRO A 645 14.43 -40.50 6.71
C PRO A 645 13.76 -39.81 5.52
N TRP A 646 12.43 -39.91 5.49
CA TRP A 646 11.50 -39.11 4.69
C TRP A 646 11.06 -37.89 5.50
N ARG A 647 11.27 -36.69 4.95
CA ARG A 647 10.94 -35.43 5.64
C ARG A 647 9.69 -34.76 5.07
N LEU A 648 8.78 -34.39 5.96
CA LEU A 648 7.57 -33.62 5.67
C LEU A 648 7.45 -32.39 6.57
N ILE A 649 6.77 -31.36 6.08
CA ILE A 649 6.50 -30.11 6.79
C ILE A 649 4.99 -29.89 6.85
N ASP A 650 4.48 -29.56 8.02
CA ASP A 650 3.05 -29.28 8.24
C ASP A 650 2.67 -27.79 8.06
N ASN A 651 1.36 -27.52 8.19
CA ASN A 651 0.76 -26.19 8.14
C ASN A 651 1.29 -25.20 9.20
N TYR A 652 1.91 -25.66 10.30
CA TYR A 652 2.58 -24.79 11.28
C TYR A 652 4.10 -24.70 11.04
N GLY A 653 4.61 -25.27 9.94
CA GLY A 653 6.02 -25.25 9.58
C GLY A 653 6.90 -26.21 10.40
N CYS A 654 6.30 -27.06 11.23
CA CYS A 654 7.01 -28.10 11.97
C CYS A 654 7.42 -29.22 11.02
N GLU A 655 8.65 -29.72 11.20
CA GLU A 655 9.24 -30.75 10.34
C GLU A 655 9.20 -32.10 11.05
N HIS A 656 8.73 -33.12 10.32
CA HIS A 656 8.54 -34.48 10.80
C HIS A 656 9.33 -35.44 9.92
N SER A 657 9.99 -36.42 10.55
CA SER A 657 10.84 -37.39 9.89
C SER A 657 10.38 -38.80 10.20
N PHE A 658 10.25 -39.63 9.16
CA PHE A 658 9.80 -41.02 9.26
C PHE A 658 10.73 -41.92 8.45
N VAL A 659 10.84 -43.20 8.81
CA VAL A 659 11.58 -44.20 8.01
C VAL A 659 10.61 -45.20 7.42
N ILE A 660 10.74 -45.45 6.12
CA ILE A 660 10.05 -46.55 5.44
C ILE A 660 10.84 -47.84 5.68
N ARG A 661 10.15 -48.87 6.16
CA ARG A 661 10.71 -50.19 6.46
C ARG A 661 10.01 -51.26 5.63
N GLU A 662 10.78 -52.32 5.39
CA GLU A 662 10.35 -53.51 4.69
C GLU A 662 9.49 -54.39 5.60
N ASP A 663 8.33 -54.79 5.09
CA ASP A 663 7.55 -55.93 5.57
C ASP A 663 7.14 -56.80 4.36
N TRP A 664 6.86 -58.08 4.62
CA TRP A 664 6.82 -59.15 3.63
C TRP A 664 5.89 -58.86 2.45
N ASN A 665 4.76 -58.17 2.68
CA ASN A 665 3.81 -57.72 1.66
C ASN A 665 3.24 -56.31 1.93
N THR A 666 3.86 -55.50 2.79
CA THR A 666 3.35 -54.15 3.12
C THR A 666 4.46 -53.11 3.28
N ILE A 667 4.11 -51.83 3.15
CA ILE A 667 4.98 -50.73 3.59
C ILE A 667 4.73 -50.49 5.08
N LEU A 668 5.77 -50.66 5.90
CA LEU A 668 5.76 -50.18 7.28
C LEU A 668 6.37 -48.78 7.35
N LEU A 669 5.70 -47.90 8.09
CA LEU A 669 6.24 -46.61 8.49
C LEU A 669 6.75 -46.71 9.94
N ALA A 670 7.90 -46.13 10.24
CA ALA A 670 8.46 -46.05 11.58
C ALA A 670 8.85 -44.62 11.94
N ASP A 671 8.78 -44.27 13.22
CA ASP A 671 9.33 -43.01 13.73
C ASP A 671 10.85 -42.94 13.47
N TYR A 672 11.34 -41.76 13.08
CA TYR A 672 12.77 -41.49 13.02
C TYR A 672 13.22 -40.74 14.27
N GLU A 673 14.01 -41.40 15.11
CA GLU A 673 14.66 -40.78 16.26
C GLU A 673 16.10 -40.40 15.89
N ASN A 674 16.38 -39.09 15.85
CA ASN A 674 17.73 -38.49 15.82
C ASN A 674 18.43 -38.65 17.17
#